data_AF-A0A955VGN4-F1
#
_entry.id   AF-A0A955VGN4-F1
#
_cell.length_a   1.000
_cell.length_b   1.000
_cell.length_c   1.000
_cell.angle_alpha   90.00
_cell.angle_beta   90.00
_cell.angle_gamma   90.00
#
_symmetry.space_group_name_H-M   'P 1'
#
loop_
_entity.id
_entity.type
_entity.pdbx_description
1 polymer ?
#
loop_
_entity_poly.entity_id
_entity_poly.type
_entity_poly.pdbx_seq_one_letter_code
_entity_poly.pdbx_strand_id
1 'polypeptide(L)'
;MTRSSISYVWRRPTQLSCVAILTILAVLGCQEPKSPPPKSAPNERTTVSNTHKTPATDSDKRTPSGKRDKKPKDGVRTGETTVRTGTPMAQKPKPAPAKVQPEMRRPGNVPPPPIRSPKTSSVDGRGLGGSKKQLGNGLLRLNAKIPRSRLRVRRNVDDAPVEDAKKKEGKTTKKQVWKRSEAGTLLSKVSVGDKKYLELRKMRVTVQVDGIRARTVIDHIYYNPFDRQLEGTFKYTLPANASISYYAMFVGQARRQAPRFFTGKGPDARRLVAMKPSELSQLAPKSDWGTLREARLVSATKGREVYENVTRQRLDPALVEQEAPNTFSARVFPVPAKGYNRVIIAYEETLSEIGEERVYSFRFPPSVAKWIDFSIEHNPTLATLTRNNLRKLRCNVKEAGTLRRCFWEANKPDRNAVFYFKPSRRDAAWLAGTDPLANKKYLLSQLRVELPNADQTSGSPRAVFLLDTSLSENPDRFAASVALLKKVLEQNESIKAFNVLFFDVTPTWANAKGWLRNDPVTRKKLYAQIDSIVLEGATNFGAVMKALAKPDWLASRKMPDVDVFLLSDGQLNWGSQNLDAIVGEFKRTSQWGQTRFFAYHFGLGSENLSLFRRVTRLGGAVFSCLGESELEKCATAHTKPSMTLEQVKIAGIGAREILVSGRQVNVFPGSLLTVAARYEQDGVASVELVGRYLGKPHTVRFSLPVKARGDLAPRGWAEIAVAQLIELGDPKLEKLVVAYSQHFQLANKYCSFLVLETDKEYKQYGLDEQRTAQKVEDVAGFVESTLQKRQKPISEREILTLALRRGAKRMGLLQRPSGRALLALLAELPEASFEMPTMTSPGLITKTTVPADYQNKRGKDRNDFEPFVVEAQRRLTSKQVGGAVRAISCLVELHPGDPRALRLVGYYLLAWNRPSEAASIFMRVLERRPYEPHSYRDLARALIKMKRYGLAAALYEVVIGGQWRRFNQINVVAREEYALMLQQALKANNGMAKALGVDASTAGRILRRLKDRKSLLGLTVDRSKLRVTVTWNTDNTDIDLWVEEPGGQRCWYRQKRTQSGGVLLQDVTWGYGPERYENKSGPKGRYAIKLQFYGHRSNVLGNETHAHVTIIVNA
;
A
#
# COMPACT_ATOMS: atom_id res chain seq x y z
N MET A 1 44.60 -11.63 -33.41
CA MET A 1 45.49 -11.35 -32.24
C MET A 1 44.75 -10.45 -31.26
N THR A 2 45.11 -10.54 -29.97
CA THR A 2 44.90 -9.56 -28.87
C THR A 2 43.75 -8.53 -28.96
N ARG A 3 42.70 -8.73 -28.14
CA ARG A 3 42.01 -7.64 -27.42
C ARG A 3 41.34 -8.14 -26.13
N SER A 4 41.39 -7.32 -25.09
CA SER A 4 41.35 -7.75 -23.68
C SER A 4 39.95 -8.06 -23.12
N SER A 5 39.84 -9.15 -22.38
CA SER A 5 38.68 -9.48 -21.54
C SER A 5 38.76 -8.74 -20.20
N ILE A 6 37.72 -7.99 -19.81
CA ILE A 6 37.65 -7.35 -18.49
C ILE A 6 36.98 -8.31 -17.49
N SER A 7 37.79 -8.85 -16.58
CA SER A 7 37.35 -9.78 -15.52
C SER A 7 37.07 -9.03 -14.21
N TYR A 8 35.85 -9.17 -13.67
CA TYR A 8 35.50 -8.70 -12.33
C TYR A 8 35.33 -9.88 -11.36
N VAL A 9 36.14 -9.91 -10.31
CA VAL A 9 36.17 -10.97 -9.29
C VAL A 9 35.68 -10.41 -7.96
N TRP A 10 34.65 -11.04 -7.38
CA TRP A 10 34.15 -10.70 -6.04
C TRP A 10 35.11 -11.19 -4.93
N ARG A 11 36.06 -10.35 -4.51
CA ARG A 11 36.82 -10.58 -3.27
C ARG A 11 35.98 -10.22 -2.04
N ARG A 12 35.94 -11.12 -1.05
CA ARG A 12 35.62 -10.78 0.35
C ARG A 12 36.92 -10.63 1.16
N PRO A 13 36.95 -9.82 2.22
CA PRO A 13 38.06 -9.81 3.16
C PRO A 13 38.02 -11.07 4.05
N THR A 14 39.13 -11.80 4.11
CA THR A 14 39.39 -12.85 5.10
C THR A 14 40.23 -12.27 6.24
N GLN A 15 39.81 -12.46 7.48
CA GLN A 15 40.66 -12.16 8.63
C GLN A 15 41.72 -13.26 8.83
N LEU A 16 42.92 -12.83 9.21
CA LEU A 16 43.88 -13.61 9.98
C LEU A 16 44.10 -12.85 11.31
N SER A 17 44.54 -13.55 12.35
CA SER A 17 44.56 -13.04 13.73
C SER A 17 45.85 -13.43 14.46
N CYS A 18 46.08 -12.80 15.63
CA CYS A 18 47.23 -12.99 16.54
C CYS A 18 48.54 -12.41 15.99
N VAL A 19 49.51 -11.92 16.80
CA VAL A 19 49.63 -11.57 18.24
C VAL A 19 50.78 -10.51 18.28
N ALA A 20 50.86 -9.46 19.11
CA ALA A 20 50.96 -9.35 20.58
C ALA A 20 50.76 -7.85 21.00
N ILE A 21 50.19 -7.45 22.16
CA ILE A 21 50.69 -7.35 23.56
C ILE A 21 51.24 -5.94 23.96
N LEU A 22 50.94 -5.53 25.22
CA LEU A 22 51.41 -4.36 26.01
C LEU A 22 51.02 -2.90 25.59
N THR A 23 50.12 -2.29 26.41
CA THR A 23 50.26 -1.07 27.27
C THR A 23 51.23 0.09 26.88
N ILE A 24 51.08 1.36 27.31
CA ILE A 24 50.39 1.93 28.49
C ILE A 24 50.01 3.44 28.33
N LEU A 25 49.25 3.99 29.30
CA LEU A 25 48.94 5.40 29.68
C LEU A 25 49.36 6.63 28.82
N ALA A 26 48.37 7.54 28.61
CA ALA A 26 48.31 8.97 29.03
C ALA A 26 49.38 10.00 28.54
N VAL A 27 49.24 11.35 28.62
CA VAL A 27 48.16 12.29 29.03
C VAL A 27 48.32 13.65 28.25
N LEU A 28 47.61 14.72 28.65
CA LEU A 28 47.70 16.16 28.25
C LEU A 28 49.07 16.67 27.73
N GLY A 29 49.17 17.73 26.90
CA GLY A 29 48.20 18.68 26.34
C GLY A 29 48.87 20.04 25.98
N CYS A 30 48.09 21.02 25.51
CA CYS A 30 48.47 22.45 25.29
C CYS A 30 49.62 22.76 24.29
N GLN A 31 49.91 24.01 23.87
CA GLN A 31 49.07 25.13 23.39
C GLN A 31 49.99 26.23 22.79
N GLU A 32 49.79 26.64 21.52
CA GLU A 32 50.24 27.95 20.95
C GLU A 32 51.75 28.32 20.92
N PRO A 33 52.19 29.48 20.34
CA PRO A 33 51.65 30.25 19.19
C PRO A 33 52.74 30.75 18.18
N LYS A 34 52.31 31.60 17.23
CA LYS A 34 53.07 32.62 16.44
C LYS A 34 53.79 32.22 15.14
N SER A 35 53.83 33.21 14.25
CA SER A 35 54.32 33.31 12.85
C SER A 35 54.90 34.73 12.66
N PRO A 36 55.41 35.21 11.49
CA PRO A 36 55.83 34.62 10.18
C PRO A 36 57.31 35.07 9.88
N PRO A 37 57.82 35.53 8.69
CA PRO A 37 57.43 35.44 7.26
C PRO A 37 58.56 34.86 6.30
N PRO A 38 59.11 35.51 5.21
CA PRO A 38 58.84 35.08 3.81
C PRO A 38 60.05 34.97 2.82
N LYS A 39 59.75 34.82 1.49
CA LYS A 39 60.60 34.88 0.24
C LYS A 39 61.16 33.52 -0.25
N SER A 40 61.42 33.26 -1.56
CA SER A 40 61.19 33.98 -2.85
C SER A 40 61.13 33.02 -4.06
N ALA A 41 60.75 33.52 -5.26
CA ALA A 41 60.82 32.82 -6.57
C ALA A 41 62.23 33.02 -7.25
N PRO A 42 62.54 32.70 -8.56
CA PRO A 42 61.76 33.09 -9.77
C PRO A 42 61.88 32.23 -11.09
N ASN A 43 61.19 32.68 -12.16
CA ASN A 43 61.59 32.69 -13.60
C ASN A 43 61.71 31.40 -14.46
N GLU A 44 61.63 31.41 -15.81
CA GLU A 44 60.96 32.21 -16.90
C GLU A 44 61.12 31.38 -18.24
N ARG A 45 60.79 31.70 -19.52
CA ARG A 45 60.34 32.90 -20.29
C ARG A 45 59.65 32.49 -21.64
N THR A 46 59.38 33.48 -22.50
CA THR A 46 59.13 33.48 -23.98
C THR A 46 57.70 33.29 -24.54
N THR A 47 57.17 34.10 -25.48
CA THR A 47 57.24 35.59 -25.72
C THR A 47 56.16 36.05 -26.75
N VAL A 48 56.09 37.36 -27.07
CA VAL A 48 55.25 38.04 -28.13
C VAL A 48 53.77 38.23 -27.71
N SER A 49 53.18 39.43 -27.46
CA SER A 49 53.07 40.75 -28.14
C SER A 49 52.02 40.79 -29.30
N ASN A 50 51.33 41.88 -29.65
CA ASN A 50 51.37 43.29 -29.21
C ASN A 50 49.97 44.01 -29.32
N THR A 51 49.90 45.35 -29.23
CA THR A 51 48.67 46.19 -29.19
C THR A 51 48.13 46.66 -30.56
N HIS A 52 46.82 47.03 -30.69
CA HIS A 52 46.29 48.40 -30.98
C HIS A 52 44.75 48.54 -31.30
N LYS A 53 44.33 49.68 -31.90
CA LYS A 53 43.02 50.39 -31.85
C LYS A 53 41.96 50.02 -32.95
N THR A 54 40.76 50.61 -32.82
CA THR A 54 39.59 50.73 -33.75
C THR A 54 39.83 51.74 -34.92
N PRO A 55 38.89 52.07 -35.87
CA PRO A 55 37.45 51.68 -36.08
C PRO A 55 36.96 51.42 -37.56
N ALA A 56 35.64 51.16 -37.73
CA ALA A 56 34.71 51.59 -38.82
C ALA A 56 34.72 51.06 -40.30
N THR A 57 33.47 50.89 -40.86
CA THR A 57 33.02 51.04 -42.28
C THR A 57 33.57 50.11 -43.40
N ASP A 58 32.96 49.89 -44.59
CA ASP A 58 31.54 49.88 -45.10
C ASP A 58 31.47 49.35 -46.56
N SER A 59 30.35 48.73 -46.99
CA SER A 59 29.91 48.50 -48.41
C SER A 59 30.82 47.61 -49.34
N ASP A 60 30.49 47.18 -50.59
CA ASP A 60 29.24 47.14 -51.37
C ASP A 60 29.24 46.06 -52.52
N LYS A 61 28.04 45.81 -53.10
CA LYS A 61 27.61 45.17 -54.39
C LYS A 61 28.60 44.48 -55.36
N ARG A 62 28.10 43.40 -56.01
CA ARG A 62 28.06 43.27 -57.50
C ARG A 62 26.87 42.40 -58.01
N THR A 63 26.48 42.64 -59.26
CA THR A 63 25.35 42.08 -60.05
C THR A 63 25.89 41.19 -61.22
N PRO A 64 25.18 40.72 -62.30
CA PRO A 64 23.81 41.03 -62.77
C PRO A 64 22.94 39.94 -63.50
N SER A 65 21.66 40.30 -63.70
CA SER A 65 20.78 40.08 -64.89
C SER A 65 20.39 38.67 -65.40
N GLY A 66 19.12 38.44 -65.83
CA GLY A 66 17.93 39.30 -65.70
C GLY A 66 16.72 39.02 -66.62
N LYS A 67 15.69 39.88 -66.49
CA LYS A 67 14.33 39.89 -67.16
C LYS A 67 13.34 38.88 -66.50
N ARG A 68 12.00 39.06 -66.50
CA ARG A 68 11.09 40.07 -67.12
C ARG A 68 9.75 40.22 -66.32
N ASP A 69 9.02 41.32 -66.53
CA ASP A 69 7.55 41.59 -66.52
C ASP A 69 6.53 40.75 -65.67
N LYS A 70 5.45 41.29 -65.04
CA LYS A 70 4.88 42.67 -64.94
C LYS A 70 3.78 42.81 -63.84
N LYS A 71 3.76 43.97 -63.11
CA LYS A 71 2.63 44.86 -62.63
C LYS A 71 1.25 44.30 -62.11
N PRO A 72 0.43 45.08 -61.32
CA PRO A 72 0.73 46.01 -60.19
C PRO A 72 -0.39 46.16 -59.08
N LYS A 73 -0.18 47.06 -58.08
CA LYS A 73 -1.16 47.75 -57.16
C LYS A 73 -1.89 46.94 -56.07
N ASP A 74 -2.37 47.44 -54.90
CA ASP A 74 -2.19 48.62 -54.00
C ASP A 74 -2.93 48.25 -52.65
N GLY A 75 -2.79 48.82 -51.43
CA GLY A 75 -1.87 49.79 -50.79
C GLY A 75 -2.40 50.32 -49.41
N VAL A 76 -1.50 50.72 -48.47
CA VAL A 76 -1.70 51.57 -47.22
C VAL A 76 -2.62 51.06 -46.06
N ARG A 77 -2.57 51.51 -44.77
CA ARG A 77 -1.78 52.52 -43.99
C ARG A 77 -1.61 52.16 -42.46
N THR A 78 -0.88 53.01 -41.72
CA THR A 78 -0.45 52.94 -40.29
C THR A 78 -1.25 53.86 -39.32
N GLY A 79 -0.98 53.83 -38.00
CA GLY A 79 -1.41 54.84 -37.01
C GLY A 79 -0.91 54.62 -35.57
N GLU A 80 -0.60 55.70 -34.82
CA GLU A 80 -0.06 55.71 -33.44
C GLU A 80 -0.78 56.75 -32.52
N THR A 81 -0.24 56.95 -31.31
CA THR A 81 -0.15 58.21 -30.52
C THR A 81 -1.37 58.88 -29.81
N THR A 82 -1.44 58.65 -28.48
CA THR A 82 -1.38 59.64 -27.36
C THR A 82 -2.39 60.81 -27.14
N VAL A 83 -2.98 60.81 -25.92
CA VAL A 83 -2.93 61.89 -24.86
C VAL A 83 -4.02 63.00 -24.72
N ARG A 84 -4.79 62.86 -23.61
CA ARG A 84 -5.32 63.87 -22.62
C ARG A 84 -6.47 64.88 -22.92
N THR A 85 -7.15 65.23 -21.81
CA THR A 85 -8.17 66.29 -21.56
C THR A 85 -9.57 66.04 -22.16
N GLY A 86 -10.69 66.43 -21.53
CA GLY A 86 -10.90 67.09 -20.23
C GLY A 86 -12.35 66.95 -19.67
N THR A 87 -12.58 67.46 -18.46
CA THR A 87 -13.85 67.54 -17.68
C THR A 87 -14.70 68.78 -18.06
N PRO A 88 -15.86 69.10 -17.43
CA PRO A 88 -16.86 68.33 -16.66
C PRO A 88 -18.34 68.66 -17.10
N MET A 89 -19.32 68.30 -16.24
CA MET A 89 -20.65 68.94 -15.99
C MET A 89 -21.86 67.99 -16.12
N ALA A 90 -22.97 68.39 -15.49
CA ALA A 90 -24.24 67.65 -15.42
C ALA A 90 -25.43 68.63 -15.43
N GLN A 91 -26.63 68.15 -15.77
CA GLN A 91 -27.87 68.42 -15.02
C GLN A 91 -29.07 67.57 -15.51
N LYS A 92 -30.25 67.77 -14.90
CA LYS A 92 -31.49 66.96 -15.03
C LYS A 92 -32.53 67.68 -15.90
N PRO A 93 -33.74 67.11 -16.11
CA PRO A 93 -34.84 67.39 -15.15
C PRO A 93 -35.58 66.14 -14.62
N LYS A 94 -36.51 66.36 -13.68
CA LYS A 94 -37.64 65.46 -13.35
C LYS A 94 -38.93 66.00 -14.00
N PRO A 95 -40.05 65.27 -13.97
CA PRO A 95 -41.05 65.63 -12.95
C PRO A 95 -41.66 64.43 -12.20
N ALA A 96 -42.47 64.75 -11.18
CA ALA A 96 -43.43 63.84 -10.54
C ALA A 96 -44.59 64.69 -9.96
N PRO A 97 -45.81 64.14 -9.92
CA PRO A 97 -46.61 64.12 -8.68
C PRO A 97 -46.98 62.65 -8.36
N ALA A 98 -47.89 62.25 -7.46
CA ALA A 98 -48.84 62.97 -6.60
C ALA A 98 -49.04 62.20 -5.27
N LYS A 99 -50.06 62.58 -4.48
CA LYS A 99 -50.69 61.78 -3.41
C LYS A 99 -52.19 62.10 -3.38
N VAL A 100 -53.02 61.18 -2.86
CA VAL A 100 -54.16 61.40 -1.93
C VAL A 100 -54.89 60.05 -1.70
N GLN A 101 -55.59 59.91 -0.57
CA GLN A 101 -56.40 58.72 -0.19
C GLN A 101 -57.90 59.06 -0.25
N PRO A 102 -58.81 58.07 -0.14
CA PRO A 102 -59.34 57.80 1.21
C PRO A 102 -59.46 56.29 1.54
N GLU A 103 -59.78 56.00 2.81
CA GLU A 103 -60.06 54.65 3.31
C GLU A 103 -61.47 54.17 2.95
N MET A 104 -61.71 52.85 3.01
CA MET A 104 -62.95 52.36 3.63
C MET A 104 -62.80 50.97 4.28
N ARG A 105 -63.12 50.92 5.58
CA ARG A 105 -63.54 49.75 6.40
C ARG A 105 -62.55 48.58 6.60
N ARG A 106 -61.95 48.56 7.80
CA ARG A 106 -61.85 47.34 8.64
C ARG A 106 -63.27 47.02 9.22
N PRO A 107 -63.58 45.80 9.70
CA PRO A 107 -62.95 45.13 10.86
C PRO A 107 -62.08 43.91 10.46
N GLY A 108 -61.34 43.25 11.35
CA GLY A 108 -61.13 43.49 12.78
C GLY A 108 -61.66 42.36 13.69
N ASN A 109 -60.79 41.90 14.61
CA ASN A 109 -61.06 41.10 15.82
C ASN A 109 -61.53 39.62 15.71
N VAL A 110 -60.72 38.74 16.33
CA VAL A 110 -61.11 37.77 17.40
C VAL A 110 -61.99 36.54 17.00
N PRO A 111 -61.93 35.36 17.69
CA PRO A 111 -61.05 34.85 18.75
C PRO A 111 -60.27 33.54 18.40
N PRO A 112 -59.34 33.10 19.28
CA PRO A 112 -58.98 31.69 19.51
C PRO A 112 -59.69 31.13 20.78
N PRO A 113 -59.37 29.91 21.27
CA PRO A 113 -59.39 28.60 20.65
C PRO A 113 -60.81 27.99 20.77
N PRO A 114 -61.00 26.72 21.20
CA PRO A 114 -61.07 26.49 22.65
C PRO A 114 -60.28 25.26 23.15
N ILE A 115 -60.11 25.19 24.47
CA ILE A 115 -59.48 24.08 25.19
C ILE A 115 -60.48 23.59 26.27
N ARG A 116 -60.66 22.25 26.37
CA ARG A 116 -61.14 21.46 27.54
C ARG A 116 -62.63 21.45 27.97
N SER A 117 -63.14 20.20 28.11
CA SER A 117 -64.21 19.72 29.04
C SER A 117 -65.66 20.15 28.69
N PRO A 118 -66.74 19.59 29.32
CA PRO A 118 -66.87 19.00 30.67
C PRO A 118 -67.16 17.49 30.75
N LYS A 119 -67.44 17.01 31.98
CA LYS A 119 -67.86 15.64 32.34
C LYS A 119 -69.39 15.50 32.33
N THR A 120 -69.87 14.28 32.15
CA THR A 120 -71.04 13.62 32.80
C THR A 120 -70.87 12.11 32.47
N SER A 121 -70.82 11.13 33.42
CA SER A 121 -71.86 10.58 34.30
C SER A 121 -73.10 10.07 33.54
N SER A 122 -73.61 8.85 33.73
CA SER A 122 -73.37 7.77 34.72
C SER A 122 -73.55 6.38 34.00
N VAL A 123 -73.42 5.16 34.57
CA VAL A 123 -73.80 4.60 35.89
C VAL A 123 -72.84 3.46 36.35
N ASP A 124 -72.45 3.53 37.63
CA ASP A 124 -72.06 2.54 38.66
C ASP A 124 -71.37 1.18 38.36
N GLY A 125 -70.56 0.68 39.33
CA GLY A 125 -70.04 -0.70 39.24
C GLY A 125 -69.28 -1.38 40.39
N ARG A 126 -68.62 -0.68 41.34
CA ARG A 126 -67.74 -1.27 42.43
C ARG A 126 -66.43 -1.95 41.91
N GLY A 127 -65.32 -2.05 42.67
CA GLY A 127 -64.92 -1.40 43.92
C GLY A 127 -63.74 -2.11 44.65
N LEU A 128 -62.71 -1.34 45.08
CA LEU A 128 -61.60 -1.70 46.02
C LEU A 128 -60.62 -2.82 45.56
N GLY A 129 -59.32 -2.85 45.92
CA GLY A 129 -58.44 -1.93 46.65
C GLY A 129 -57.05 -2.59 46.93
N GLY A 130 -56.11 -1.90 47.61
CA GLY A 130 -54.88 -2.52 48.16
C GLY A 130 -53.52 -2.14 47.52
N SER A 131 -52.40 -2.36 48.24
CA SER A 131 -51.06 -1.94 47.79
C SER A 131 -49.87 -2.67 48.48
N LYS A 132 -48.67 -2.54 47.87
CA LYS A 132 -47.30 -2.66 48.44
C LYS A 132 -46.65 -4.04 48.71
N LYS A 133 -45.30 -4.00 48.60
CA LYS A 133 -44.22 -4.79 49.25
C LYS A 133 -43.79 -6.19 48.75
N GLN A 134 -42.58 -6.21 48.17
CA GLN A 134 -41.32 -6.83 48.68
C GLN A 134 -41.27 -8.28 49.24
N LEU A 135 -40.24 -8.99 48.74
CA LEU A 135 -39.33 -9.94 49.41
C LEU A 135 -39.86 -11.30 49.92
N GLY A 136 -39.14 -12.37 49.53
CA GLY A 136 -39.24 -13.71 50.12
C GLY A 136 -38.36 -14.73 49.38
N ASN A 137 -37.36 -15.32 50.05
CA ASN A 137 -36.63 -16.49 49.54
C ASN A 137 -37.40 -17.79 49.90
N GLY A 138 -37.30 -18.81 49.05
CA GLY A 138 -38.16 -20.00 49.10
C GLY A 138 -37.78 -21.09 50.11
N LEU A 139 -38.53 -22.21 50.07
CA LEU A 139 -38.24 -23.46 50.79
C LEU A 139 -38.71 -24.70 49.97
N LEU A 140 -38.40 -25.91 50.45
CA LEU A 140 -38.47 -27.18 49.70
C LEU A 140 -39.78 -27.98 49.87
N ARG A 141 -40.06 -28.89 48.91
CA ARG A 141 -40.63 -30.27 49.04
C ARG A 141 -40.83 -30.89 47.63
N LEU A 142 -40.86 -32.21 47.37
CA LEU A 142 -40.15 -33.40 47.90
C LEU A 142 -40.45 -34.63 46.98
N ASN A 143 -39.84 -35.81 47.22
CA ASN A 143 -40.07 -37.13 46.56
C ASN A 143 -39.52 -37.25 45.10
N ALA A 144 -39.19 -38.40 44.48
CA ALA A 144 -38.84 -39.81 44.81
C ALA A 144 -38.53 -40.52 43.45
N LYS A 145 -37.80 -41.63 43.19
CA LYS A 145 -36.82 -42.60 43.80
C LYS A 145 -36.06 -43.22 42.55
N ILE A 146 -34.83 -43.79 42.50
CA ILE A 146 -34.02 -44.72 43.34
C ILE A 146 -34.53 -46.19 43.23
N PRO A 147 -33.73 -47.27 42.94
CA PRO A 147 -32.26 -47.44 43.16
C PRO A 147 -31.38 -48.20 42.10
N ARG A 148 -30.04 -47.95 42.15
CA ARG A 148 -28.87 -48.91 42.04
C ARG A 148 -28.60 -49.73 40.74
N SER A 149 -27.37 -50.21 40.43
CA SER A 149 -25.97 -49.80 40.77
C SER A 149 -24.87 -50.64 40.06
N ARG A 150 -23.61 -50.16 40.10
CA ARG A 150 -22.28 -50.84 39.95
C ARG A 150 -21.52 -50.78 38.60
N LEU A 151 -20.19 -50.71 38.74
CA LEU A 151 -19.14 -50.83 37.72
C LEU A 151 -18.53 -52.24 37.77
N ARG A 152 -17.90 -52.73 36.68
CA ARG A 152 -16.44 -53.04 36.68
C ARG A 152 -15.86 -53.40 35.29
N VAL A 153 -14.54 -53.45 35.26
CA VAL A 153 -13.64 -53.64 34.10
C VAL A 153 -13.13 -55.08 34.06
N ARG A 154 -13.02 -55.72 32.87
CA ARG A 154 -11.82 -56.49 32.42
C ARG A 154 -11.93 -57.15 31.02
N ARG A 155 -10.88 -56.92 30.22
CA ARG A 155 -10.05 -57.86 29.41
C ARG A 155 -10.67 -59.06 28.63
N ASN A 156 -10.21 -59.13 27.37
CA ASN A 156 -9.49 -60.24 26.68
C ASN A 156 -10.22 -61.17 25.67
N VAL A 157 -9.44 -61.44 24.60
CA VAL A 157 -9.36 -62.65 23.75
C VAL A 157 -10.50 -62.91 22.76
N ASP A 158 -10.15 -62.67 21.49
CA ASP A 158 -10.21 -63.57 20.32
C ASP A 158 -11.40 -64.53 20.17
N ASP A 159 -12.06 -64.46 19.01
CA ASP A 159 -12.08 -65.59 18.07
C ASP A 159 -12.42 -65.13 16.64
N ALA A 160 -11.99 -65.92 15.64
CA ALA A 160 -12.29 -65.71 14.22
C ALA A 160 -12.47 -67.05 13.49
N PRO A 161 -13.41 -67.11 12.54
CA PRO A 161 -13.04 -67.42 11.14
C PRO A 161 -13.52 -66.28 10.20
N VAL A 162 -12.88 -65.97 9.05
CA VAL A 162 -12.64 -66.80 7.84
C VAL A 162 -14.00 -67.25 7.24
N GLU A 163 -14.39 -66.92 6.00
CA GLU A 163 -13.56 -66.71 4.80
C GLU A 163 -14.12 -65.68 3.78
N ASP A 164 -13.27 -65.45 2.77
CA ASP A 164 -13.58 -65.16 1.36
C ASP A 164 -13.71 -63.70 0.87
N ALA A 165 -13.13 -63.45 -0.31
CA ALA A 165 -12.66 -62.14 -0.74
C ALA A 165 -13.07 -61.79 -2.19
N LYS A 166 -14.04 -60.89 -2.34
CA LYS A 166 -14.35 -60.26 -3.64
C LYS A 166 -13.75 -58.86 -3.75
N LYS A 167 -12.64 -58.77 -4.48
CA LYS A 167 -11.95 -57.52 -4.86
C LYS A 167 -12.97 -56.49 -5.38
N LYS A 168 -13.03 -55.32 -4.74
CA LYS A 168 -13.57 -54.09 -5.35
C LYS A 168 -12.44 -53.12 -5.54
N GLU A 169 -12.28 -52.66 -6.78
CA GLU A 169 -11.17 -51.79 -7.18
C GLU A 169 -11.15 -50.49 -6.38
N GLY A 170 -9.95 -50.06 -5.99
CA GLY A 170 -9.78 -48.88 -5.16
C GLY A 170 -10.24 -47.61 -5.87
N LYS A 171 -11.39 -47.06 -5.47
CA LYS A 171 -11.81 -45.70 -5.85
C LYS A 171 -10.74 -44.71 -5.37
N THR A 172 -9.86 -44.30 -6.28
CA THR A 172 -8.81 -43.31 -6.00
C THR A 172 -9.43 -42.04 -5.41
N THR A 173 -9.15 -41.78 -4.13
CA THR A 173 -9.61 -40.59 -3.42
C THR A 173 -9.08 -39.35 -4.14
N LYS A 174 -9.99 -38.48 -4.58
CA LYS A 174 -9.66 -37.35 -5.45
C LYS A 174 -8.86 -36.31 -4.67
N LYS A 175 -7.54 -36.25 -4.91
CA LYS A 175 -6.62 -35.27 -4.32
C LYS A 175 -7.23 -33.87 -4.37
N GLN A 176 -7.56 -33.33 -3.21
CA GLN A 176 -8.34 -32.11 -3.11
C GLN A 176 -7.41 -30.90 -3.04
N VAL A 177 -7.53 -29.99 -4.01
CA VAL A 177 -6.90 -28.66 -3.89
C VAL A 177 -7.59 -27.92 -2.75
N TRP A 178 -6.81 -27.17 -1.96
CA TRP A 178 -7.26 -26.31 -0.85
C TRP A 178 -8.65 -25.71 -1.14
N LYS A 179 -9.63 -26.02 -0.29
CA LYS A 179 -11.03 -25.57 -0.46
C LYS A 179 -11.19 -24.11 -0.02
N ARG A 180 -10.49 -23.20 -0.73
CA ARG A 180 -10.42 -21.75 -0.47
C ARG A 180 -11.82 -21.17 -0.27
N SER A 181 -11.98 -20.40 0.78
CA SER A 181 -13.23 -19.76 1.17
C SER A 181 -13.82 -18.87 0.06
N GLU A 182 -15.12 -19.04 -0.21
CA GLU A 182 -15.85 -18.32 -1.27
C GLU A 182 -16.02 -16.81 -0.94
N ALA A 183 -16.03 -16.48 0.36
CA ALA A 183 -16.17 -15.13 0.91
C ALA A 183 -15.11 -14.14 0.40
N GLY A 184 -13.92 -14.62 0.01
CA GLY A 184 -12.78 -13.80 -0.44
C GLY A 184 -12.83 -13.35 -1.90
N THR A 185 -13.98 -13.42 -2.59
CA THR A 185 -14.06 -13.05 -4.01
C THR A 185 -14.21 -11.54 -4.22
N LEU A 186 -13.09 -10.83 -4.07
CA LEU A 186 -12.99 -9.38 -4.31
C LEU A 186 -13.10 -9.04 -5.81
N LEU A 187 -12.50 -9.87 -6.68
CA LEU A 187 -12.51 -9.68 -8.13
C LEU A 187 -13.94 -9.41 -8.60
N SER A 188 -14.12 -8.24 -9.23
CA SER A 188 -15.37 -7.80 -9.81
C SER A 188 -16.53 -7.49 -8.84
N LYS A 189 -16.32 -7.46 -7.51
CA LYS A 189 -17.31 -6.93 -6.54
C LYS A 189 -17.08 -5.43 -6.33
N VAL A 190 -18.01 -4.60 -6.81
CA VAL A 190 -17.89 -3.13 -6.75
C VAL A 190 -18.65 -2.57 -5.58
N SER A 191 -17.93 -2.11 -4.55
CA SER A 191 -18.49 -1.42 -3.40
C SER A 191 -18.92 -0.02 -3.77
N VAL A 192 -20.17 0.31 -3.46
CA VAL A 192 -20.64 1.71 -3.40
C VAL A 192 -20.77 2.21 -1.96
N GLY A 193 -20.59 1.34 -0.94
CA GLY A 193 -20.66 1.67 0.49
C GLY A 193 -22.02 1.36 1.13
N ASP A 194 -22.22 1.62 2.43
CA ASP A 194 -23.38 1.12 3.22
C ASP A 194 -23.69 -0.37 2.99
N LYS A 195 -22.66 -1.21 2.83
CA LYS A 195 -22.79 -2.65 2.51
C LYS A 195 -23.55 -2.92 1.19
N LYS A 196 -23.69 -1.91 0.33
CA LYS A 196 -24.33 -1.94 -1.01
C LYS A 196 -23.27 -2.04 -2.12
N TYR A 197 -23.66 -2.63 -3.24
CA TYR A 197 -22.79 -2.95 -4.36
C TYR A 197 -23.49 -2.68 -5.71
N LEU A 198 -22.72 -2.50 -6.78
CA LEU A 198 -23.26 -2.54 -8.15
C LEU A 198 -23.56 -3.98 -8.56
N GLU A 199 -24.58 -4.18 -9.40
CA GLU A 199 -24.91 -5.48 -9.97
C GLU A 199 -24.02 -5.78 -11.19
N LEU A 200 -23.20 -6.83 -11.13
CA LEU A 200 -22.43 -7.32 -12.28
C LEU A 200 -23.34 -8.09 -13.23
N ARG A 201 -23.68 -7.48 -14.38
CA ARG A 201 -24.67 -8.00 -15.34
C ARG A 201 -24.09 -9.00 -16.32
N LYS A 202 -22.91 -8.72 -16.88
CA LYS A 202 -22.19 -9.59 -17.83
C LYS A 202 -20.68 -9.44 -17.65
N MET A 203 -19.92 -10.47 -18.01
CA MET A 203 -18.46 -10.46 -18.02
C MET A 203 -17.92 -11.26 -19.21
N ARG A 204 -16.96 -10.70 -19.95
CA ARG A 204 -16.15 -11.40 -20.96
C ARG A 204 -14.72 -11.52 -20.45
N VAL A 205 -14.13 -12.71 -20.59
CA VAL A 205 -12.76 -13.05 -20.20
C VAL A 205 -12.05 -13.63 -21.41
N THR A 206 -10.94 -13.01 -21.80
CA THR A 206 -10.07 -13.49 -22.89
C THR A 206 -8.66 -13.69 -22.35
N VAL A 207 -8.11 -14.88 -22.54
CA VAL A 207 -6.81 -15.29 -22.00
C VAL A 207 -5.88 -15.72 -23.13
N GLN A 208 -4.66 -15.18 -23.16
CA GLN A 208 -3.56 -15.60 -24.03
C GLN A 208 -2.50 -16.26 -23.16
N VAL A 209 -2.00 -17.44 -23.53
CA VAL A 209 -0.96 -18.19 -22.81
C VAL A 209 0.21 -18.56 -23.74
N ASP A 210 1.34 -17.88 -23.54
CA ASP A 210 2.59 -18.13 -24.28
C ASP A 210 3.64 -18.71 -23.33
N GLY A 211 3.72 -20.04 -23.28
CA GLY A 211 4.71 -20.79 -22.50
C GLY A 211 4.54 -20.60 -20.99
N ILE A 212 5.33 -19.69 -20.43
CA ILE A 212 5.38 -19.38 -18.99
C ILE A 212 4.56 -18.14 -18.59
N ARG A 213 4.00 -17.39 -19.54
CA ARG A 213 3.21 -16.18 -19.25
C ARG A 213 1.76 -16.31 -19.70
N ALA A 214 0.89 -15.60 -19.00
CA ALA A 214 -0.48 -15.37 -19.45
C ALA A 214 -0.86 -13.88 -19.41
N ARG A 215 -1.61 -13.42 -20.41
CA ARG A 215 -2.31 -12.13 -20.44
C ARG A 215 -3.80 -12.40 -20.31
N THR A 216 -4.45 -11.84 -19.31
CA THR A 216 -5.91 -11.93 -19.09
C THR A 216 -6.53 -10.57 -19.28
N VAL A 217 -7.49 -10.46 -20.20
CA VAL A 217 -8.35 -9.27 -20.36
C VAL A 217 -9.74 -9.60 -19.83
N ILE A 218 -10.27 -8.76 -18.95
CA ILE A 218 -11.63 -8.85 -18.41
C ILE A 218 -12.41 -7.60 -18.78
N ASP A 219 -13.51 -7.80 -19.49
CA ASP A 219 -14.48 -6.77 -19.88
C ASP A 219 -15.75 -6.98 -19.06
N HIS A 220 -15.98 -6.09 -18.08
CA HIS A 220 -17.05 -6.17 -17.11
C HIS A 220 -18.16 -5.17 -17.44
N ILE A 221 -19.43 -5.55 -17.27
CA ILE A 221 -20.54 -4.61 -17.30
C ILE A 221 -21.34 -4.64 -15.99
N TYR A 222 -21.43 -3.48 -15.36
CA TYR A 222 -22.17 -3.22 -14.14
C TYR A 222 -23.45 -2.42 -14.39
N TYR A 223 -24.39 -2.58 -13.46
CA TYR A 223 -25.61 -1.79 -13.35
C TYR A 223 -25.73 -1.19 -11.96
N ASN A 224 -26.18 0.06 -11.87
CA ASN A 224 -26.49 0.73 -10.62
C ASN A 224 -27.98 0.57 -10.29
N PRO A 225 -28.38 -0.24 -9.28
CA PRO A 225 -29.78 -0.38 -8.92
C PRO A 225 -30.36 0.85 -8.19
N PHE A 226 -29.54 1.82 -7.79
CA PHE A 226 -29.95 2.95 -6.96
C PHE A 226 -30.38 4.18 -7.78
N ASP A 227 -31.28 4.95 -7.20
CA ASP A 227 -31.91 6.16 -7.75
C ASP A 227 -31.01 7.41 -7.69
N ARG A 228 -29.70 7.23 -7.47
CA ARG A 228 -28.71 8.31 -7.41
C ARG A 228 -27.41 7.93 -8.10
N GLN A 229 -26.67 8.95 -8.52
CA GLN A 229 -25.31 8.83 -9.02
C GLN A 229 -24.35 8.40 -7.89
N LEU A 230 -23.40 7.51 -8.19
CA LEU A 230 -22.48 6.92 -7.21
C LEU A 230 -21.03 6.87 -7.71
N GLU A 231 -20.09 6.72 -6.79
CA GLU A 231 -18.70 6.32 -7.07
C GLU A 231 -18.55 4.82 -6.77
N GLY A 232 -18.03 4.05 -7.73
CA GLY A 232 -17.82 2.61 -7.58
C GLY A 232 -16.35 2.31 -7.24
N THR A 233 -16.11 1.56 -6.15
CA THR A 233 -14.77 1.07 -5.78
C THR A 233 -14.67 -0.43 -6.04
N PHE A 234 -13.80 -0.79 -7.00
CA PHE A 234 -13.55 -2.14 -7.50
C PHE A 234 -12.26 -2.65 -6.85
N LYS A 235 -12.26 -3.80 -6.16
CA LYS A 235 -11.01 -4.40 -5.64
C LYS A 235 -10.58 -5.60 -6.47
N TYR A 236 -9.31 -5.61 -6.90
CA TYR A 236 -8.71 -6.63 -7.72
C TYR A 236 -7.52 -7.25 -6.99
N THR A 237 -7.77 -8.34 -6.26
CA THR A 237 -6.69 -9.22 -5.75
C THR A 237 -6.31 -10.19 -6.84
N LEU A 238 -5.08 -10.05 -7.33
CA LEU A 238 -4.52 -10.83 -8.44
C LEU A 238 -3.60 -11.96 -7.92
N PRO A 239 -3.20 -12.91 -8.79
CA PRO A 239 -2.16 -13.89 -8.47
C PRO A 239 -0.83 -13.24 -8.04
N ALA A 240 0.00 -13.96 -7.27
CA ALA A 240 1.16 -13.35 -6.61
C ALA A 240 2.32 -12.92 -7.55
N ASN A 241 2.29 -13.38 -8.81
CA ASN A 241 3.22 -13.00 -9.88
C ASN A 241 2.51 -12.21 -11.00
N ALA A 242 1.45 -11.45 -10.67
CA ALA A 242 0.61 -10.75 -11.63
C ALA A 242 0.63 -9.22 -11.48
N SER A 243 0.52 -8.49 -12.59
CA SER A 243 0.52 -7.03 -12.63
C SER A 243 -0.52 -6.48 -13.62
N ILE A 244 -1.22 -5.40 -13.28
CA ILE A 244 -2.19 -4.75 -14.20
C ILE A 244 -1.43 -4.14 -15.37
N SER A 245 -1.78 -4.54 -16.59
CA SER A 245 -1.18 -4.05 -17.84
C SER A 245 -2.03 -3.04 -18.59
N TYR A 246 -3.34 -2.97 -18.29
CA TYR A 246 -4.25 -2.02 -18.91
C TYR A 246 -5.47 -1.72 -18.04
N TYR A 247 -6.03 -0.52 -18.21
CA TYR A 247 -7.34 -0.16 -17.70
C TYR A 247 -8.03 0.83 -18.64
N ALA A 248 -9.33 0.66 -18.87
CA ALA A 248 -10.17 1.62 -19.59
C ALA A 248 -11.64 1.48 -19.19
N MET A 249 -12.44 2.50 -19.49
CA MET A 249 -13.86 2.55 -19.16
C MET A 249 -14.71 3.22 -20.24
N PHE A 250 -16.01 2.93 -20.19
CA PHE A 250 -17.05 3.66 -20.90
C PHE A 250 -17.94 4.39 -19.89
N VAL A 251 -18.01 5.71 -19.99
CA VAL A 251 -18.98 6.50 -19.23
C VAL A 251 -20.37 6.23 -19.80
N GLY A 252 -21.21 5.53 -19.02
CA GLY A 252 -22.56 5.21 -19.46
C GLY A 252 -23.46 6.44 -19.50
N GLN A 253 -24.34 6.49 -20.50
CA GLN A 253 -25.49 7.40 -20.46
C GLN A 253 -26.59 6.83 -19.54
N ALA A 254 -27.35 7.69 -18.87
CA ALA A 254 -28.58 7.29 -18.21
C ALA A 254 -29.63 6.90 -19.28
N ARG A 255 -30.05 5.63 -19.30
CA ARG A 255 -30.98 5.08 -20.29
C ARG A 255 -32.00 4.16 -19.62
N ARG A 256 -33.26 4.22 -20.09
CA ARG A 256 -34.36 3.34 -19.61
C ARG A 256 -34.24 1.89 -20.09
N GLN A 257 -33.50 1.64 -21.17
CA GLN A 257 -33.29 0.30 -21.73
C GLN A 257 -31.83 -0.16 -21.53
N ALA A 258 -31.64 -1.48 -21.41
CA ALA A 258 -30.32 -2.08 -21.30
C ALA A 258 -29.54 -1.95 -22.64
N PRO A 259 -28.28 -1.48 -22.62
CA PRO A 259 -27.47 -1.35 -23.83
C PRO A 259 -27.08 -2.71 -24.42
N ARG A 260 -26.77 -2.78 -25.72
CA ARG A 260 -26.23 -3.99 -26.35
C ARG A 260 -24.81 -4.23 -25.83
N PHE A 261 -24.73 -5.16 -24.89
CA PHE A 261 -23.49 -5.52 -24.18
C PHE A 261 -22.39 -6.04 -25.12
N PHE A 262 -22.73 -6.99 -25.98
CA PHE A 262 -21.85 -7.59 -26.98
C PHE A 262 -22.64 -7.80 -28.28
N THR A 263 -21.99 -7.62 -29.43
CA THR A 263 -22.54 -7.87 -30.77
C THR A 263 -22.08 -9.24 -31.31
N GLY A 264 -22.95 -9.94 -32.04
CA GLY A 264 -22.67 -11.25 -32.64
C GLY A 264 -22.20 -12.32 -31.65
N LYS A 265 -21.37 -13.26 -32.12
CA LYS A 265 -20.61 -14.20 -31.26
C LYS A 265 -19.38 -13.52 -30.62
N GLY A 266 -19.42 -12.19 -30.43
CA GLY A 266 -18.24 -11.34 -30.52
C GLY A 266 -17.77 -11.16 -31.98
N PRO A 267 -16.66 -10.45 -32.21
CA PRO A 267 -15.92 -10.54 -33.47
C PRO A 267 -15.38 -11.95 -33.68
N ASP A 268 -14.89 -12.25 -34.88
CA ASP A 268 -14.10 -13.46 -35.11
C ASP A 268 -12.96 -13.57 -34.06
N ALA A 269 -12.89 -14.76 -33.45
CA ALA A 269 -11.81 -15.23 -32.60
C ALA A 269 -10.40 -14.87 -33.10
N ARG A 270 -10.20 -14.82 -34.43
CA ARG A 270 -8.97 -14.37 -35.10
C ARG A 270 -8.50 -12.98 -34.61
N ARG A 271 -9.41 -12.01 -34.45
CA ARG A 271 -9.07 -10.60 -34.15
C ARG A 271 -8.85 -10.33 -32.67
N LEU A 272 -9.72 -10.85 -31.80
CA LEU A 272 -9.76 -10.58 -30.34
C LEU A 272 -8.44 -10.83 -29.58
N VAL A 273 -7.55 -11.72 -30.05
CA VAL A 273 -6.36 -12.14 -29.29
C VAL A 273 -5.08 -11.43 -29.73
N ALA A 274 -5.01 -10.98 -30.98
CA ALA A 274 -3.93 -10.11 -31.46
C ALA A 274 -4.18 -8.62 -31.13
N MET A 275 -5.43 -8.26 -30.86
CA MET A 275 -5.84 -6.91 -30.49
C MET A 275 -5.21 -6.47 -29.16
N LYS A 276 -4.59 -5.30 -29.17
CA LYS A 276 -4.27 -4.54 -27.96
C LYS A 276 -5.57 -4.26 -27.19
N PRO A 277 -5.53 -4.08 -25.86
CA PRO A 277 -6.73 -3.72 -25.10
C PRO A 277 -7.44 -2.43 -25.57
N SER A 278 -6.70 -1.52 -26.20
CA SER A 278 -7.18 -0.31 -26.90
C SER A 278 -7.99 -0.60 -28.19
N GLU A 279 -7.86 -1.79 -28.76
CA GLU A 279 -8.59 -2.23 -29.96
C GLU A 279 -9.77 -3.14 -29.58
N LEU A 280 -9.60 -3.98 -28.54
CA LEU A 280 -10.69 -4.79 -27.94
C LEU A 280 -11.88 -3.94 -27.47
N SER A 281 -11.59 -2.75 -26.99
CA SER A 281 -12.55 -1.78 -26.50
C SER A 281 -13.32 -1.09 -27.64
N GLN A 282 -12.65 -0.74 -28.75
CA GLN A 282 -13.27 -0.09 -29.92
C GLN A 282 -14.36 -0.94 -30.61
N LEU A 283 -14.46 -2.23 -30.27
CA LEU A 283 -15.54 -3.14 -30.68
C LEU A 283 -16.90 -2.82 -30.04
N ALA A 284 -16.96 -1.90 -29.07
CA ALA A 284 -18.20 -1.40 -28.52
C ALA A 284 -19.00 -0.58 -29.55
N PRO A 285 -20.32 -0.78 -29.70
CA PRO A 285 -21.16 0.19 -30.39
C PRO A 285 -21.08 1.54 -29.67
N LYS A 286 -20.48 2.56 -30.31
CA LYS A 286 -20.39 3.92 -29.76
C LYS A 286 -21.78 4.51 -29.47
N SER A 287 -22.80 4.06 -30.21
CA SER A 287 -24.22 4.33 -29.97
C SER A 287 -24.73 3.91 -28.59
N ASP A 288 -24.08 2.95 -27.94
CA ASP A 288 -24.56 2.29 -26.72
C ASP A 288 -23.68 2.60 -25.50
N TRP A 289 -22.39 2.83 -25.74
CA TRP A 289 -21.37 3.02 -24.70
C TRP A 289 -20.65 4.36 -24.76
N GLY A 290 -20.90 5.20 -25.76
CA GLY A 290 -20.20 6.47 -25.95
C GLY A 290 -18.73 6.28 -26.32
N THR A 291 -17.90 7.24 -25.91
CA THR A 291 -16.45 7.24 -26.17
C THR A 291 -15.71 6.45 -25.09
N LEU A 292 -14.87 5.51 -25.52
CA LEU A 292 -13.88 4.85 -24.68
C LEU A 292 -12.94 5.88 -24.05
N ARG A 293 -12.69 5.77 -22.74
CA ARG A 293 -11.64 6.52 -22.06
C ARG A 293 -10.57 5.55 -21.54
N GLU A 294 -9.39 5.61 -22.14
CA GLU A 294 -8.25 4.76 -21.81
C GLU A 294 -7.41 5.37 -20.68
N ALA A 295 -6.90 4.55 -19.75
CA ALA A 295 -6.09 5.05 -18.66
C ALA A 295 -4.62 5.21 -19.05
N ARG A 296 -4.04 6.35 -18.72
CA ARG A 296 -2.59 6.57 -18.78
C ARG A 296 -1.96 6.21 -17.44
N LEU A 297 -0.84 5.50 -17.45
CA LEU A 297 -0.06 5.33 -16.24
C LEU A 297 0.63 6.65 -15.88
N VAL A 298 0.50 7.09 -14.62
CA VAL A 298 1.03 8.35 -14.10
C VAL A 298 1.64 8.14 -12.70
N SER A 299 2.45 9.09 -12.22
CA SER A 299 2.91 9.08 -10.82
C SER A 299 1.72 9.04 -9.86
N ALA A 300 1.64 8.03 -9.00
CA ALA A 300 0.48 7.74 -8.16
C ALA A 300 0.08 8.93 -7.27
N THR A 301 1.08 9.65 -6.73
CA THR A 301 0.85 10.85 -5.92
C THR A 301 0.14 11.95 -6.70
N LYS A 302 0.53 12.18 -7.96
CA LYS A 302 -0.05 13.22 -8.82
C LYS A 302 -1.36 12.76 -9.48
N GLY A 303 -1.47 11.49 -9.86
CA GLY A 303 -2.72 10.90 -10.35
C GLY A 303 -3.85 10.98 -9.34
N ARG A 304 -3.56 10.62 -8.07
CA ARG A 304 -4.50 10.73 -6.94
C ARG A 304 -4.93 12.17 -6.65
N GLU A 305 -3.98 13.12 -6.69
CA GLU A 305 -4.26 14.55 -6.56
C GLU A 305 -5.20 15.05 -7.66
N VAL A 306 -4.97 14.63 -8.92
CA VAL A 306 -5.77 15.07 -10.07
C VAL A 306 -7.16 14.43 -10.02
N TYR A 307 -7.28 13.12 -9.81
CA TYR A 307 -8.57 12.41 -9.65
C TYR A 307 -9.49 13.13 -8.66
N GLU A 308 -8.97 13.55 -7.51
CA GLU A 308 -9.78 14.17 -6.46
C GLU A 308 -10.12 15.64 -6.74
N ASN A 309 -9.34 16.33 -7.57
CA ASN A 309 -9.75 17.65 -8.08
C ASN A 309 -10.83 17.52 -9.17
N VAL A 310 -10.67 16.56 -10.08
CA VAL A 310 -11.54 16.32 -11.25
C VAL A 310 -12.92 15.78 -10.82
N THR A 311 -12.99 14.80 -9.91
CA THR A 311 -14.25 14.29 -9.33
C THR A 311 -15.08 15.37 -8.64
N ARG A 312 -14.45 16.34 -7.96
CA ARG A 312 -15.14 17.50 -7.36
C ARG A 312 -15.71 18.47 -8.41
N GLN A 313 -15.18 18.46 -9.63
CA GLN A 313 -15.70 19.20 -10.78
C GLN A 313 -16.83 18.45 -11.54
N ARG A 314 -17.23 17.26 -11.06
CA ARG A 314 -18.26 16.37 -11.64
C ARG A 314 -17.95 15.83 -13.05
N LEU A 315 -16.69 15.87 -13.46
CA LEU A 315 -16.16 15.18 -14.65
C LEU A 315 -16.06 13.66 -14.38
N ASP A 316 -15.74 12.86 -15.41
CA ASP A 316 -15.74 11.38 -15.32
C ASP A 316 -14.32 10.73 -15.34
N PRO A 317 -13.57 10.75 -14.23
CA PRO A 317 -12.29 10.06 -14.11
C PRO A 317 -12.42 8.66 -13.48
N ALA A 318 -11.39 7.86 -13.69
CA ALA A 318 -11.11 6.65 -12.90
C ALA A 318 -9.65 6.58 -12.51
N LEU A 319 -9.37 5.95 -11.37
CA LEU A 319 -8.02 5.82 -10.83
C LEU A 319 -7.80 4.42 -10.26
N VAL A 320 -6.83 3.69 -10.81
CA VAL A 320 -6.38 2.38 -10.32
C VAL A 320 -5.09 2.51 -9.54
N GLU A 321 -5.13 2.11 -8.28
CA GLU A 321 -4.03 2.25 -7.33
C GLU A 321 -3.66 0.91 -6.68
N GLN A 322 -2.41 0.75 -6.26
CA GLN A 322 -2.01 -0.38 -5.42
C GLN A 322 -2.40 -0.11 -3.95
N GLU A 323 -3.30 -0.92 -3.39
CA GLU A 323 -3.61 -0.90 -1.95
C GLU A 323 -2.57 -1.69 -1.16
N ALA A 324 -2.27 -2.91 -1.61
CA ALA A 324 -1.39 -3.89 -0.95
C ALA A 324 -0.62 -4.73 -2.00
N PRO A 325 0.33 -5.61 -1.61
CA PRO A 325 0.96 -6.55 -2.55
C PRO A 325 -0.09 -7.32 -3.35
N ASN A 326 0.05 -7.31 -4.68
CA ASN A 326 -0.84 -7.95 -5.64
C ASN A 326 -2.36 -7.64 -5.48
N THR A 327 -2.70 -6.54 -4.79
CA THR A 327 -4.09 -6.08 -4.61
C THR A 327 -4.23 -4.62 -5.00
N PHE A 328 -5.06 -4.40 -6.00
CA PHE A 328 -5.31 -3.10 -6.61
C PHE A 328 -6.76 -2.66 -6.37
N SER A 329 -6.98 -1.34 -6.43
CA SER A 329 -8.27 -0.72 -6.17
C SER A 329 -8.53 0.31 -7.28
N ALA A 330 -9.58 0.10 -8.06
CA ALA A 330 -10.03 1.07 -9.05
C ALA A 330 -11.23 1.85 -8.50
N ARG A 331 -11.10 3.16 -8.39
CA ARG A 331 -12.23 4.07 -8.17
C ARG A 331 -12.73 4.56 -9.51
N VAL A 332 -14.04 4.50 -9.75
CA VAL A 332 -14.69 4.96 -10.97
C VAL A 332 -15.84 5.88 -10.64
N PHE A 333 -15.82 7.08 -11.22
CA PHE A 333 -16.89 8.05 -11.11
C PHE A 333 -17.18 8.69 -12.47
N PRO A 334 -18.45 9.01 -12.79
CA PRO A 334 -19.66 8.63 -12.09
C PRO A 334 -20.21 7.28 -12.57
N VAL A 335 -21.06 6.69 -11.73
CA VAL A 335 -21.99 5.63 -12.14
C VAL A 335 -23.40 6.21 -12.06
N PRO A 336 -24.07 6.47 -13.20
CA PRO A 336 -25.38 7.16 -13.20
C PRO A 336 -26.48 6.40 -12.45
N ALA A 337 -27.49 7.12 -11.96
CA ALA A 337 -28.70 6.53 -11.38
C ALA A 337 -29.40 5.60 -12.39
N LYS A 338 -29.76 4.37 -11.97
CA LYS A 338 -30.28 3.30 -12.85
C LYS A 338 -29.43 3.05 -14.11
N GLY A 339 -28.15 3.46 -14.10
CA GLY A 339 -27.25 3.45 -15.25
C GLY A 339 -26.40 2.18 -15.36
N TYR A 340 -25.73 2.06 -16.50
CA TYR A 340 -24.73 1.02 -16.75
C TYR A 340 -23.32 1.61 -16.78
N ASN A 341 -22.32 0.81 -16.45
CA ASN A 341 -20.91 1.17 -16.55
C ASN A 341 -20.14 -0.05 -17.08
N ARG A 342 -19.24 0.15 -18.05
CA ARG A 342 -18.41 -0.92 -18.62
C ARG A 342 -16.94 -0.63 -18.40
N VAL A 343 -16.25 -1.58 -17.78
CA VAL A 343 -14.87 -1.45 -17.29
C VAL A 343 -14.02 -2.60 -17.81
N ILE A 344 -12.98 -2.25 -18.55
CA ILE A 344 -12.01 -3.16 -19.13
C ILE A 344 -10.72 -3.07 -18.32
N ILE A 345 -10.21 -4.22 -17.89
CA ILE A 345 -8.92 -4.35 -17.21
C ILE A 345 -8.15 -5.48 -17.87
N ALA A 346 -6.85 -5.29 -18.09
CA ALA A 346 -5.94 -6.39 -18.40
C ALA A 346 -4.90 -6.54 -17.31
N TYR A 347 -4.53 -7.78 -17.02
CA TYR A 347 -3.37 -8.11 -16.21
C TYR A 347 -2.53 -9.18 -16.88
N GLU A 348 -1.24 -9.20 -16.58
CA GLU A 348 -0.30 -10.21 -17.03
C GLU A 348 0.32 -10.91 -15.83
N GLU A 349 0.54 -12.21 -15.95
CA GLU A 349 1.16 -13.02 -14.90
C GLU A 349 2.27 -13.93 -15.45
N THR A 350 3.17 -14.32 -14.57
CA THR A 350 4.06 -15.46 -14.82
C THR A 350 3.48 -16.68 -14.11
N LEU A 351 3.15 -17.71 -14.88
CA LEU A 351 2.42 -18.89 -14.39
C LEU A 351 3.25 -19.66 -13.35
N SER A 352 2.60 -20.00 -12.25
CA SER A 352 3.17 -20.89 -11.24
C SER A 352 3.23 -22.34 -11.75
N GLU A 353 4.18 -23.10 -11.22
CA GLU A 353 4.30 -24.54 -11.47
C GLU A 353 3.62 -25.34 -10.36
N ILE A 354 2.89 -26.40 -10.72
CA ILE A 354 2.42 -27.44 -9.79
C ILE A 354 2.90 -28.78 -10.36
N GLY A 355 3.81 -29.42 -9.63
CA GLY A 355 4.59 -30.57 -10.13
C GLY A 355 5.41 -30.25 -11.38
N GLU A 356 4.85 -30.51 -12.56
CA GLU A 356 5.48 -30.31 -13.88
C GLU A 356 4.62 -29.46 -14.83
N GLU A 357 3.44 -29.02 -14.39
CA GLU A 357 2.50 -28.26 -15.22
C GLU A 357 2.52 -26.78 -14.79
N ARG A 358 2.50 -25.87 -15.77
CA ARG A 358 2.19 -24.45 -15.53
C ARG A 358 0.69 -24.30 -15.34
N VAL A 359 0.27 -23.61 -14.27
CA VAL A 359 -1.13 -23.53 -13.88
C VAL A 359 -1.66 -22.11 -14.00
N TYR A 360 -2.67 -21.94 -14.84
CA TYR A 360 -3.49 -20.74 -14.92
C TYR A 360 -4.80 -20.96 -14.15
N SER A 361 -5.23 -19.96 -13.36
CA SER A 361 -6.41 -20.08 -12.49
C SER A 361 -7.20 -18.77 -12.43
N PHE A 362 -8.35 -18.73 -13.12
CA PHE A 362 -9.29 -17.61 -13.08
C PHE A 362 -10.44 -17.87 -12.08
N ARG A 363 -10.64 -16.96 -11.13
CA ARG A 363 -11.76 -16.99 -10.17
C ARG A 363 -12.95 -16.21 -10.73
N PHE A 364 -14.04 -16.90 -11.06
CA PHE A 364 -15.29 -16.25 -11.42
C PHE A 364 -15.94 -15.60 -10.17
N PRO A 365 -16.59 -14.43 -10.29
CA PRO A 365 -17.34 -13.85 -9.18
C PRO A 365 -18.66 -14.61 -8.96
N PRO A 366 -19.08 -14.89 -7.71
CA PRO A 366 -20.24 -15.74 -7.42
C PRO A 366 -21.58 -15.13 -7.89
N SER A 367 -21.63 -13.83 -8.19
CA SER A 367 -22.82 -13.13 -8.67
C SER A 367 -23.11 -13.29 -10.16
N VAL A 368 -22.16 -13.73 -11.00
CA VAL A 368 -22.27 -13.66 -12.48
C VAL A 368 -22.90 -14.91 -13.11
N ALA A 369 -23.72 -15.64 -12.34
CA ALA A 369 -24.16 -17.02 -12.64
C ALA A 369 -25.01 -17.24 -13.93
N LYS A 370 -25.28 -16.18 -14.72
CA LYS A 370 -26.14 -16.23 -15.90
C LYS A 370 -25.49 -15.77 -17.22
N TRP A 371 -24.39 -15.00 -17.20
CA TRP A 371 -23.81 -14.41 -18.42
C TRP A 371 -22.29 -14.20 -18.34
N ILE A 372 -21.53 -15.28 -18.53
CA ILE A 372 -20.09 -15.24 -18.77
C ILE A 372 -19.79 -15.60 -20.23
N ASP A 373 -18.79 -14.94 -20.81
CA ASP A 373 -18.11 -15.36 -22.04
C ASP A 373 -16.64 -15.62 -21.66
N PHE A 374 -16.14 -16.85 -21.87
CA PHE A 374 -14.78 -17.23 -21.52
C PHE A 374 -14.08 -17.91 -22.69
N SER A 375 -12.93 -17.39 -23.08
CA SER A 375 -12.03 -18.04 -24.04
C SER A 375 -10.56 -17.95 -23.63
N ILE A 376 -9.82 -19.01 -23.94
CA ILE A 376 -8.38 -19.12 -23.68
C ILE A 376 -7.69 -19.62 -24.95
N GLU A 377 -6.57 -19.00 -25.31
CA GLU A 377 -5.76 -19.36 -26.47
C GLU A 377 -4.32 -19.60 -26.02
N HIS A 378 -3.70 -20.68 -26.47
CA HIS A 378 -2.33 -21.04 -26.07
C HIS A 378 -1.45 -21.45 -27.25
N ASN A 379 -0.15 -21.30 -27.09
CA ASN A 379 0.85 -21.74 -28.06
C ASN A 379 1.35 -23.17 -27.74
N PRO A 380 0.79 -24.25 -28.36
CA PRO A 380 1.24 -25.63 -28.14
C PRO A 380 2.75 -25.86 -28.32
N THR A 381 3.45 -25.08 -29.15
CA THR A 381 4.91 -25.24 -29.33
C THR A 381 5.73 -24.68 -28.16
N LEU A 382 5.11 -23.95 -27.24
CA LEU A 382 5.73 -23.45 -26.01
C LEU A 382 5.21 -24.20 -24.78
N ALA A 383 3.88 -24.37 -24.69
CA ALA A 383 3.24 -25.22 -23.68
C ALA A 383 1.90 -25.78 -24.19
N THR A 384 1.67 -27.08 -23.97
CA THR A 384 0.47 -27.78 -24.40
C THR A 384 -0.52 -27.92 -23.24
N LEU A 385 -1.78 -27.52 -23.47
CA LEU A 385 -2.89 -27.74 -22.53
C LEU A 385 -3.12 -29.24 -22.35
N THR A 386 -2.82 -29.77 -21.16
CA THR A 386 -2.98 -31.19 -20.81
C THR A 386 -4.36 -31.47 -20.24
N ARG A 387 -4.83 -30.61 -19.33
CA ARG A 387 -6.08 -30.80 -18.60
C ARG A 387 -6.64 -29.47 -18.10
N ASN A 388 -7.95 -29.44 -17.89
CA ASN A 388 -8.66 -28.33 -17.27
C ASN A 388 -9.81 -28.87 -16.42
N ASN A 389 -10.44 -28.02 -15.60
CA ASN A 389 -11.54 -28.42 -14.72
C ASN A 389 -12.95 -27.98 -15.20
N LEU A 390 -13.07 -27.31 -16.35
CA LEU A 390 -14.34 -26.84 -16.88
C LEU A 390 -15.07 -27.93 -17.68
N ARG A 391 -16.38 -28.04 -17.47
CA ARG A 391 -17.26 -28.88 -18.29
C ARG A 391 -17.66 -28.12 -19.56
N LYS A 392 -17.80 -28.84 -20.68
CA LYS A 392 -18.21 -28.28 -22.00
C LYS A 392 -17.30 -27.15 -22.48
N LEU A 393 -15.99 -27.38 -22.42
CA LEU A 393 -14.97 -26.62 -23.12
C LEU A 393 -14.73 -27.27 -24.49
N ARG A 394 -14.86 -26.53 -25.59
CA ARG A 394 -14.42 -27.00 -26.92
C ARG A 394 -13.15 -26.29 -27.33
N CYS A 395 -12.25 -27.00 -28.02
CA CYS A 395 -10.96 -26.48 -28.45
C CYS A 395 -10.77 -26.65 -29.95
N ASN A 396 -10.81 -25.54 -30.69
CA ASN A 396 -10.63 -25.51 -32.14
C ASN A 396 -9.17 -25.21 -32.49
N VAL A 397 -8.71 -25.77 -33.61
CA VAL A 397 -7.44 -25.40 -34.25
C VAL A 397 -7.68 -24.18 -35.13
N LYS A 398 -6.71 -23.25 -35.22
CA LYS A 398 -6.72 -22.18 -36.23
C LYS A 398 -6.00 -22.67 -37.48
N GLU A 399 -6.69 -22.71 -38.61
CA GLU A 399 -6.16 -23.16 -39.92
C GLU A 399 -5.08 -22.25 -40.54
N ALA A 400 -4.53 -21.30 -39.76
CA ALA A 400 -3.55 -20.32 -40.22
C ALA A 400 -2.56 -19.89 -39.12
N GLY A 401 -2.31 -20.70 -38.08
CA GLY A 401 -1.33 -20.33 -37.05
C GLY A 401 -1.06 -21.35 -35.95
N THR A 402 0.07 -21.19 -35.26
CA THR A 402 0.60 -22.08 -34.21
C THR A 402 -0.12 -21.95 -32.85
N LEU A 403 -1.38 -21.48 -32.84
CA LEU A 403 -2.17 -21.19 -31.64
C LEU A 403 -3.45 -22.03 -31.61
N ARG A 404 -3.70 -22.70 -30.48
CA ARG A 404 -4.91 -23.50 -30.23
C ARG A 404 -5.85 -22.73 -29.30
N ARG A 405 -7.11 -22.59 -29.69
CA ARG A 405 -8.12 -21.82 -28.93
C ARG A 405 -9.15 -22.74 -28.31
N CYS A 406 -9.48 -22.50 -27.05
CA CYS A 406 -10.60 -23.12 -26.36
C CYS A 406 -11.64 -22.07 -25.93
N PHE A 407 -12.92 -22.43 -26.02
CA PHE A 407 -14.05 -21.63 -25.58
C PHE A 407 -15.02 -22.46 -24.75
N TRP A 408 -15.75 -21.79 -23.87
CA TRP A 408 -16.72 -22.41 -22.97
C TRP A 408 -18.15 -22.24 -23.51
N GLU A 409 -18.94 -23.31 -23.51
CA GLU A 409 -20.28 -23.33 -24.14
C GLU A 409 -21.46 -23.23 -23.17
N ALA A 410 -21.25 -23.56 -21.89
CA ALA A 410 -22.34 -23.72 -20.91
C ALA A 410 -22.02 -22.89 -19.65
N ASN A 411 -22.09 -21.57 -19.80
CA ASN A 411 -21.30 -20.63 -19.02
C ASN A 411 -21.90 -20.27 -17.64
N LYS A 412 -22.18 -21.31 -16.84
CA LYS A 412 -22.57 -21.23 -15.43
C LYS A 412 -21.37 -21.56 -14.52
N PRO A 413 -20.78 -20.58 -13.82
CA PRO A 413 -19.63 -20.80 -12.94
C PRO A 413 -20.02 -21.56 -11.66
N ASP A 414 -19.71 -22.85 -11.60
CA ASP A 414 -19.82 -23.68 -10.39
C ASP A 414 -18.46 -23.91 -9.68
N ARG A 415 -17.38 -23.36 -10.25
CA ARG A 415 -15.98 -23.52 -9.80
C ARG A 415 -15.08 -22.45 -10.44
N ASN A 416 -13.90 -22.20 -9.87
CA ASN A 416 -12.84 -21.44 -10.55
C ASN A 416 -12.42 -22.17 -11.84
N ALA A 417 -12.11 -21.45 -12.92
CA ALA A 417 -11.55 -22.05 -14.12
C ALA A 417 -10.04 -22.28 -13.95
N VAL A 418 -9.60 -23.54 -14.01
CA VAL A 418 -8.20 -23.93 -13.84
C VAL A 418 -7.72 -24.74 -15.04
N PHE A 419 -6.59 -24.32 -15.61
CA PHE A 419 -5.97 -24.90 -16.80
C PHE A 419 -4.52 -25.26 -16.49
N TYR A 420 -4.11 -26.45 -16.91
CA TYR A 420 -2.77 -27.00 -16.71
C TYR A 420 -2.09 -27.15 -18.06
N PHE A 421 -0.88 -26.58 -18.18
CA PHE A 421 -0.10 -26.58 -19.41
C PHE A 421 1.23 -27.28 -19.16
N LYS A 422 1.51 -28.37 -19.87
CA LYS A 422 2.84 -28.99 -19.86
C LYS A 422 3.78 -28.16 -20.75
N PRO A 423 4.88 -27.61 -20.22
CA PRO A 423 5.88 -26.90 -21.03
C PRO A 423 6.54 -27.85 -22.05
N SER A 424 7.08 -27.32 -23.14
CA SER A 424 7.80 -28.11 -24.15
C SER A 424 9.04 -28.83 -23.59
N ARG A 425 9.58 -28.36 -22.46
CA ARG A 425 10.70 -28.97 -21.71
C ARG A 425 10.46 -28.92 -20.21
N ARG A 426 10.99 -29.94 -19.51
CA ARG A 426 10.79 -30.20 -18.06
C ARG A 426 11.78 -29.44 -17.18
N ASP A 427 12.95 -29.15 -17.72
CA ASP A 427 14.10 -28.52 -17.09
C ASP A 427 14.12 -26.98 -17.29
N ALA A 428 13.63 -26.49 -18.43
CA ALA A 428 13.54 -25.08 -18.73
C ALA A 428 12.29 -24.75 -19.53
N ALA A 429 11.69 -23.59 -19.25
CA ALA A 429 10.58 -23.03 -20.01
C ALA A 429 10.80 -21.51 -20.18
N TRP A 430 10.67 -21.00 -21.40
CA TRP A 430 11.06 -19.63 -21.74
C TRP A 430 10.10 -18.99 -22.74
N LEU A 431 10.17 -17.65 -22.81
CA LEU A 431 9.51 -16.83 -23.80
C LEU A 431 10.47 -15.69 -24.20
N ALA A 432 10.51 -15.36 -25.49
CA ALA A 432 11.24 -14.21 -25.99
C ALA A 432 10.32 -13.38 -26.89
N GLY A 433 10.50 -12.06 -26.92
CA GLY A 433 9.61 -11.15 -27.64
C GLY A 433 10.22 -9.76 -27.80
N THR A 434 9.53 -8.89 -28.54
CA THR A 434 10.02 -7.55 -28.90
C THR A 434 9.16 -6.48 -28.25
N ASP A 435 9.80 -5.47 -27.65
CA ASP A 435 9.11 -4.28 -27.15
C ASP A 435 8.55 -3.47 -28.34
N PRO A 436 7.22 -3.29 -28.44
CA PRO A 436 6.59 -2.55 -29.53
C PRO A 436 6.88 -1.04 -29.53
N LEU A 437 7.53 -0.49 -28.50
CA LEU A 437 7.90 0.94 -28.43
C LEU A 437 9.36 1.20 -28.79
N ALA A 438 10.33 0.45 -28.22
CA ALA A 438 11.76 0.65 -28.49
C ALA A 438 12.36 -0.33 -29.52
N ASN A 439 11.58 -1.27 -30.06
CA ASN A 439 12.03 -2.35 -30.96
C ASN A 439 13.19 -3.22 -30.38
N LYS A 440 13.31 -3.27 -29.05
CA LYS A 440 14.33 -4.06 -28.33
C LYS A 440 13.80 -5.46 -28.02
N LYS A 441 14.64 -6.49 -28.14
CA LYS A 441 14.25 -7.87 -27.84
C LYS A 441 14.59 -8.27 -26.41
N TYR A 442 13.71 -9.06 -25.81
CA TYR A 442 13.82 -9.49 -24.41
C TYR A 442 13.52 -10.98 -24.26
N LEU A 443 14.28 -11.63 -23.40
CA LEU A 443 14.14 -13.02 -22.99
C LEU A 443 13.66 -13.09 -21.54
N LEU A 444 12.70 -13.96 -21.26
CA LEU A 444 12.30 -14.39 -19.93
C LEU A 444 12.34 -15.93 -19.87
N SER A 445 12.95 -16.48 -18.83
CA SER A 445 13.07 -17.93 -18.65
C SER A 445 12.88 -18.35 -17.19
N GLN A 446 12.24 -19.50 -17.00
CA GLN A 446 12.22 -20.25 -15.75
C GLN A 446 13.06 -21.51 -15.94
N LEU A 447 14.03 -21.71 -15.06
CA LEU A 447 14.99 -22.80 -15.09
C LEU A 447 14.81 -23.64 -13.82
N ARG A 448 14.49 -24.92 -13.96
CA ARG A 448 14.45 -25.89 -12.86
C ARG A 448 15.88 -26.34 -12.59
N VAL A 449 16.43 -25.93 -11.45
CA VAL A 449 17.82 -26.22 -11.09
C VAL A 449 17.85 -27.52 -10.29
N GLU A 450 18.12 -28.62 -10.99
CA GLU A 450 18.55 -29.85 -10.35
C GLU A 450 20.03 -29.75 -9.97
N LEU A 451 20.40 -30.40 -8.86
CA LEU A 451 21.76 -30.49 -8.34
C LEU A 451 22.05 -31.96 -8.02
N PRO A 452 23.32 -32.42 -8.01
CA PRO A 452 23.66 -33.79 -7.66
C PRO A 452 23.11 -34.19 -6.29
N ASN A 453 22.53 -35.39 -6.19
CA ASN A 453 22.15 -35.96 -4.89
C ASN A 453 23.37 -36.02 -3.96
N ALA A 454 23.14 -35.77 -2.68
CA ALA A 454 24.15 -35.86 -1.64
C ALA A 454 23.46 -36.29 -0.34
N ASP A 455 24.04 -37.27 0.35
CA ASP A 455 23.49 -37.85 1.59
C ASP A 455 23.62 -36.89 2.79
N GLN A 456 24.44 -35.84 2.65
CA GLN A 456 24.64 -34.81 3.65
C GLN A 456 23.40 -33.90 3.77
N THR A 457 22.53 -34.22 4.74
CA THR A 457 21.47 -33.30 5.17
C THR A 457 22.06 -32.01 5.72
N SER A 458 21.50 -30.87 5.32
CA SER A 458 21.97 -29.54 5.68
C SER A 458 21.23 -28.94 6.89
N GLY A 459 20.22 -29.61 7.47
CA GLY A 459 19.33 -29.05 8.51
C GLY A 459 20.01 -28.72 9.85
N SER A 460 19.59 -27.64 10.51
CA SER A 460 20.03 -27.31 11.88
C SER A 460 19.34 -28.20 12.92
N PRO A 461 19.99 -28.50 14.06
CA PRO A 461 19.33 -29.08 15.23
C PRO A 461 18.31 -28.15 15.92
N ARG A 462 18.28 -26.85 15.57
CA ARG A 462 17.44 -25.82 16.19
C ARG A 462 16.63 -25.03 15.17
N ALA A 463 15.33 -24.87 15.43
CA ALA A 463 14.39 -24.16 14.56
C ALA A 463 13.61 -23.03 15.27
N VAL A 464 13.38 -21.91 14.59
CA VAL A 464 12.42 -20.89 15.02
C VAL A 464 11.36 -20.71 13.94
N PHE A 465 10.10 -20.94 14.30
CA PHE A 465 8.96 -20.66 13.42
C PHE A 465 8.44 -19.26 13.71
N LEU A 466 8.49 -18.38 12.72
CA LEU A 466 7.79 -17.09 12.74
C LEU A 466 6.38 -17.36 12.19
N LEU A 467 5.38 -17.44 13.08
CA LEU A 467 3.99 -17.67 12.69
C LEU A 467 3.19 -16.38 12.82
N ASP A 468 2.69 -15.88 11.69
CA ASP A 468 1.86 -14.69 11.64
C ASP A 468 0.49 -14.95 12.27
N THR A 469 0.03 -14.01 13.10
CA THR A 469 -1.26 -14.05 13.80
C THR A 469 -2.12 -12.80 13.53
N SER A 470 -1.73 -12.00 12.52
CA SER A 470 -2.52 -10.87 12.00
C SER A 470 -3.86 -11.30 11.40
N LEU A 471 -4.73 -10.33 11.09
CA LEU A 471 -6.09 -10.61 10.59
C LEU A 471 -6.12 -11.14 9.14
N SER A 472 -5.07 -10.93 8.32
CA SER A 472 -5.00 -11.36 6.91
C SER A 472 -4.83 -12.87 6.72
N GLU A 473 -4.28 -13.56 7.73
CA GLU A 473 -4.08 -15.02 7.73
C GLU A 473 -5.42 -15.80 7.77
N ASN A 474 -6.51 -15.14 8.13
CA ASN A 474 -7.76 -15.76 8.51
C ASN A 474 -8.65 -16.19 7.31
N PRO A 475 -9.14 -17.45 7.21
CA PRO A 475 -8.68 -18.66 7.91
C PRO A 475 -7.73 -19.54 7.07
N ASP A 476 -7.81 -19.44 5.74
CA ASP A 476 -7.23 -20.41 4.80
C ASP A 476 -5.70 -20.41 4.82
N ARG A 477 -5.07 -19.24 5.06
CA ARG A 477 -3.60 -19.12 5.12
C ARG A 477 -3.06 -19.67 6.43
N PHE A 478 -3.68 -19.29 7.56
CA PHE A 478 -3.29 -19.79 8.87
C PHE A 478 -3.38 -21.33 8.90
N ALA A 479 -4.43 -21.90 8.31
CA ALA A 479 -4.56 -23.34 8.16
C ALA A 479 -3.40 -23.97 7.35
N ALA A 480 -2.99 -23.36 6.23
CA ALA A 480 -1.85 -23.83 5.43
C ALA A 480 -0.50 -23.67 6.16
N SER A 481 -0.27 -22.51 6.78
CA SER A 481 0.89 -22.19 7.62
C SER A 481 1.03 -23.17 8.78
N VAL A 482 -0.06 -23.48 9.50
CA VAL A 482 -0.07 -24.44 10.62
C VAL A 482 0.06 -25.89 10.14
N ALA A 483 -0.53 -26.25 8.99
CA ALA A 483 -0.35 -27.58 8.39
C ALA A 483 1.10 -27.82 7.95
N LEU A 484 1.78 -26.79 7.41
CA LEU A 484 3.20 -26.86 7.11
C LEU A 484 4.06 -26.93 8.36
N LEU A 485 3.79 -26.11 9.40
CA LEU A 485 4.48 -26.17 10.69
C LEU A 485 4.39 -27.57 11.32
N LYS A 486 3.21 -28.19 11.26
CA LYS A 486 2.97 -29.57 11.70
C LYS A 486 3.86 -30.55 10.93
N LYS A 487 3.76 -30.60 9.59
CA LYS A 487 4.58 -31.49 8.76
C LYS A 487 6.09 -31.25 8.89
N VAL A 488 6.58 -30.02 9.00
CA VAL A 488 8.02 -29.74 9.21
C VAL A 488 8.50 -30.29 10.55
N LEU A 489 7.77 -30.08 11.65
CA LEU A 489 8.14 -30.62 12.97
C LEU A 489 8.03 -32.16 13.03
N GLU A 490 7.17 -32.76 12.21
CA GLU A 490 6.93 -34.20 12.15
C GLU A 490 7.90 -34.94 11.22
N GLN A 491 8.32 -34.33 10.11
CA GLN A 491 9.10 -34.98 9.04
C GLN A 491 10.57 -34.53 8.97
N ASN A 492 10.95 -33.36 9.51
CA ASN A 492 12.34 -32.94 9.53
C ASN A 492 13.06 -33.41 10.80
N GLU A 493 13.64 -34.62 10.73
CA GLU A 493 14.40 -35.22 11.82
C GLU A 493 15.60 -34.39 12.29
N SER A 494 16.10 -33.41 11.51
CA SER A 494 17.20 -32.55 11.99
C SER A 494 16.78 -31.79 13.25
N ILE A 495 15.55 -31.30 13.31
CA ILE A 495 15.06 -30.42 14.37
C ILE A 495 14.88 -31.22 15.67
N LYS A 496 15.85 -31.11 16.58
CA LYS A 496 15.76 -31.70 17.92
C LYS A 496 15.08 -30.76 18.92
N ALA A 497 15.22 -29.45 18.71
CA ALA A 497 14.59 -28.41 19.52
C ALA A 497 14.07 -27.24 18.66
N PHE A 498 13.02 -26.57 19.09
CA PHE A 498 12.43 -25.44 18.37
C PHE A 498 11.83 -24.38 19.30
N ASN A 499 11.43 -23.22 18.76
CA ASN A 499 10.49 -22.31 19.42
C ASN A 499 9.59 -21.67 18.36
N VAL A 500 8.46 -21.09 18.75
CA VAL A 500 7.58 -20.35 17.84
C VAL A 500 7.48 -18.91 18.33
N LEU A 501 7.65 -17.97 17.40
CA LEU A 501 7.41 -16.55 17.60
C LEU A 501 6.10 -16.22 16.86
N PHE A 502 5.01 -16.13 17.62
CA PHE A 502 3.75 -15.59 17.12
C PHE A 502 3.90 -14.09 16.91
N PHE A 503 3.29 -13.51 15.88
CA PHE A 503 3.40 -12.06 15.67
C PHE A 503 2.22 -11.40 14.98
N ASP A 504 1.94 -10.19 15.45
CA ASP A 504 0.99 -9.23 14.89
C ASP A 504 1.63 -7.83 14.91
N VAL A 505 1.01 -6.84 15.56
CA VAL A 505 1.62 -5.55 15.89
C VAL A 505 2.75 -5.71 16.92
N THR A 506 2.73 -6.83 17.66
CA THR A 506 3.75 -7.23 18.62
C THR A 506 4.12 -8.71 18.48
N PRO A 507 5.40 -9.08 18.67
CA PRO A 507 5.82 -10.48 18.72
C PRO A 507 5.63 -11.08 20.12
N THR A 508 5.27 -12.36 20.21
CA THR A 508 5.14 -13.14 21.46
C THR A 508 5.68 -14.56 21.28
N TRP A 509 6.66 -14.96 22.10
CA TRP A 509 7.22 -16.32 22.09
C TRP A 509 6.24 -17.33 22.69
N ALA A 510 6.10 -18.50 22.06
CA ALA A 510 5.31 -19.63 22.55
C ALA A 510 5.85 -20.17 23.88
N ASN A 511 7.18 -20.30 23.99
CA ASN A 511 7.87 -20.54 25.24
C ASN A 511 8.85 -19.39 25.56
N ALA A 512 8.50 -18.57 26.55
CA ALA A 512 9.37 -17.50 27.06
C ALA A 512 10.43 -18.00 28.06
N LYS A 513 10.49 -19.31 28.38
CA LYS A 513 11.50 -19.91 29.25
C LYS A 513 12.63 -20.63 28.49
N GLY A 514 12.58 -20.68 27.15
CA GLY A 514 13.62 -21.30 26.34
C GLY A 514 13.10 -22.13 25.17
N TRP A 515 13.95 -23.06 24.71
CA TRP A 515 13.60 -24.01 23.65
C TRP A 515 12.50 -25.00 24.09
N LEU A 516 11.68 -25.41 23.13
CA LEU A 516 10.79 -26.57 23.19
C LEU A 516 11.50 -27.79 22.59
N ARG A 517 11.32 -28.98 23.17
CA ARG A 517 11.80 -30.24 22.59
C ARG A 517 10.91 -30.65 21.41
N ASN A 518 11.49 -31.16 20.31
CA ASN A 518 10.69 -31.75 19.24
C ASN A 518 10.26 -33.18 19.62
N ASP A 519 9.18 -33.29 20.39
CA ASP A 519 8.55 -34.55 20.77
C ASP A 519 7.01 -34.47 20.66
N PRO A 520 6.28 -35.60 20.52
CA PRO A 520 4.83 -35.58 20.32
C PRO A 520 4.02 -34.90 21.43
N VAL A 521 4.48 -34.95 22.69
CA VAL A 521 3.78 -34.33 23.84
C VAL A 521 3.93 -32.81 23.79
N THR A 522 5.14 -32.33 23.51
CA THR A 522 5.45 -30.91 23.35
C THR A 522 4.76 -30.34 22.10
N ARG A 523 4.76 -31.07 20.98
CA ARG A 523 4.00 -30.70 19.77
C ARG A 523 2.50 -30.60 20.04
N LYS A 524 1.89 -31.58 20.73
CA LYS A 524 0.46 -31.54 21.10
C LYS A 524 0.10 -30.34 21.96
N LYS A 525 0.94 -29.95 22.92
CA LYS A 525 0.75 -28.73 23.75
C LYS A 525 0.80 -27.46 22.91
N LEU A 526 1.78 -27.34 21.99
CA LEU A 526 1.87 -26.22 21.05
C LEU A 526 0.63 -26.12 20.15
N TYR A 527 0.14 -27.24 19.62
CA TYR A 527 -1.03 -27.21 18.72
C TYR A 527 -2.28 -26.75 19.46
N ALA A 528 -2.52 -27.20 20.70
CA ALA A 528 -3.61 -26.70 21.53
C ALA A 528 -3.48 -25.18 21.83
N GLN A 529 -2.26 -24.66 21.99
CA GLN A 529 -2.01 -23.21 22.11
C GLN A 529 -2.38 -22.49 20.81
N ILE A 530 -1.91 -22.96 19.66
CA ILE A 530 -2.22 -22.41 18.32
C ILE A 530 -3.74 -22.40 18.06
N ASP A 531 -4.41 -23.52 18.32
CA ASP A 531 -5.84 -23.68 18.09
C ASP A 531 -6.70 -22.79 19.02
N SER A 532 -6.10 -22.19 20.07
CA SER A 532 -6.76 -21.21 20.96
C SER A 532 -6.66 -19.75 20.47
N ILE A 533 -5.76 -19.43 19.54
CA ILE A 533 -5.45 -18.06 19.11
C ILE A 533 -6.63 -17.43 18.33
N VAL A 534 -6.79 -16.11 18.50
CA VAL A 534 -7.66 -15.27 17.67
C VAL A 534 -6.78 -14.44 16.75
N LEU A 535 -6.90 -14.69 15.44
CA LEU A 535 -6.24 -13.92 14.40
C LEU A 535 -6.77 -12.49 14.39
N GLU A 536 -5.88 -11.53 14.63
CA GLU A 536 -6.18 -10.13 14.90
C GLU A 536 -4.93 -9.23 14.81
N GLY A 537 -5.10 -8.04 14.25
CA GLY A 537 -4.10 -6.98 14.22
C GLY A 537 -3.41 -6.86 12.86
N ALA A 538 -2.60 -5.81 12.74
CA ALA A 538 -1.71 -5.53 11.60
C ALA A 538 -0.32 -6.16 11.80
N THR A 539 0.48 -6.31 10.75
CA THR A 539 1.79 -7.02 10.78
C THR A 539 2.98 -6.07 10.97
N ASN A 540 3.75 -6.27 12.06
CA ASN A 540 4.95 -5.49 12.42
C ASN A 540 6.26 -6.30 12.27
N PHE A 541 6.65 -6.59 11.03
CA PHE A 541 7.84 -7.41 10.74
C PHE A 541 9.16 -6.82 11.30
N GLY A 542 9.25 -5.50 11.49
CA GLY A 542 10.40 -4.86 12.13
C GLY A 542 10.58 -5.29 13.59
N ALA A 543 9.49 -5.40 14.36
CA ALA A 543 9.53 -5.91 15.73
C ALA A 543 9.84 -7.42 15.78
N VAL A 544 9.35 -8.20 14.82
CA VAL A 544 9.67 -9.64 14.70
C VAL A 544 11.17 -9.85 14.54
N MET A 545 11.80 -9.16 13.59
CA MET A 545 13.24 -9.29 13.35
C MET A 545 14.06 -8.80 14.55
N LYS A 546 13.63 -7.75 15.26
CA LYS A 546 14.30 -7.30 16.49
C LYS A 546 14.22 -8.35 17.62
N ALA A 547 13.04 -8.94 17.84
CA ALA A 547 12.85 -9.99 18.84
C ALA A 547 13.58 -11.31 18.48
N LEU A 548 13.71 -11.60 17.18
CA LEU A 548 14.48 -12.74 16.67
C LEU A 548 16.00 -12.52 16.81
N ALA A 549 16.51 -11.30 16.55
CA ALA A 549 17.94 -11.01 16.58
C ALA A 549 18.60 -11.28 17.95
N LYS A 550 17.87 -10.93 19.01
CA LYS A 550 18.25 -11.20 20.41
C LYS A 550 17.01 -11.60 21.22
N PRO A 551 16.69 -12.90 21.31
CA PRO A 551 15.60 -13.41 22.13
C PRO A 551 15.95 -13.32 23.62
N ASP A 552 15.12 -12.65 24.41
CA ASP A 552 15.37 -12.41 25.84
C ASP A 552 15.53 -13.69 26.68
N TRP A 553 14.99 -14.82 26.19
CA TRP A 553 15.06 -16.13 26.85
C TRP A 553 16.35 -16.92 26.59
N LEU A 554 17.27 -16.44 25.75
CA LEU A 554 18.54 -17.15 25.48
C LEU A 554 19.76 -16.35 25.97
N ALA A 555 20.17 -16.62 27.21
CA ALA A 555 21.27 -15.94 27.90
C ALA A 555 22.69 -16.18 27.34
N SER A 556 22.85 -16.85 26.18
CA SER A 556 24.17 -17.17 25.64
C SER A 556 24.83 -15.97 24.97
N ARG A 557 26.12 -15.73 25.27
CA ARG A 557 26.94 -14.67 24.67
C ARG A 557 27.25 -14.90 23.18
N LYS A 558 27.08 -16.13 22.69
CA LYS A 558 27.10 -16.53 21.27
C LYS A 558 26.03 -17.61 21.06
N MET A 559 25.06 -17.36 20.19
CA MET A 559 23.95 -18.29 19.95
C MET A 559 24.31 -19.27 18.80
N PRO A 560 23.76 -20.50 18.80
CA PRO A 560 24.06 -21.52 17.79
C PRO A 560 23.47 -21.16 16.41
N ASP A 561 23.70 -22.01 15.41
CA ASP A 561 23.08 -21.87 14.10
C ASP A 561 21.59 -22.27 14.15
N VAL A 562 20.74 -21.57 13.41
CA VAL A 562 19.27 -21.73 13.48
C VAL A 562 18.59 -21.65 12.11
N ASP A 563 17.63 -22.54 11.90
CA ASP A 563 16.71 -22.50 10.77
C ASP A 563 15.45 -21.71 11.15
N VAL A 564 15.12 -20.69 10.36
CA VAL A 564 14.04 -19.73 10.61
C VAL A 564 12.96 -19.89 9.56
N PHE A 565 11.80 -20.38 9.97
CA PHE A 565 10.67 -20.67 9.08
C PHE A 565 9.65 -19.52 9.13
N LEU A 566 9.50 -18.77 8.03
CA LEU A 566 8.54 -17.67 7.91
C LEU A 566 7.22 -18.17 7.34
N LEU A 567 6.16 -18.09 8.15
CA LEU A 567 4.80 -18.55 7.86
C LEU A 567 3.85 -17.35 8.00
N SER A 568 3.61 -16.65 6.89
CA SER A 568 2.98 -15.32 6.82
C SER A 568 2.61 -14.99 5.37
N ASP A 569 1.58 -14.18 5.13
CA ASP A 569 1.36 -13.52 3.83
C ASP A 569 2.42 -12.45 3.49
N GLY A 570 3.19 -12.03 4.51
CA GLY A 570 4.32 -11.12 4.42
C GLY A 570 3.96 -9.64 4.38
N GLN A 571 2.77 -9.24 4.81
CA GLN A 571 2.41 -7.82 4.86
C GLN A 571 3.30 -6.98 5.78
N LEU A 572 3.40 -5.70 5.43
CA LEU A 572 4.27 -4.70 6.05
C LEU A 572 3.44 -3.44 6.32
N ASN A 573 2.52 -3.51 7.26
CA ASN A 573 1.48 -2.51 7.45
C ASN A 573 1.37 -2.01 8.91
N TRP A 574 2.32 -2.39 9.78
CA TRP A 574 2.58 -1.74 11.07
C TRP A 574 4.08 -1.53 11.30
N GLY A 575 4.45 -0.46 12.02
CA GLY A 575 5.85 -0.08 12.22
C GLY A 575 6.53 0.41 10.93
N SER A 576 7.85 0.24 10.85
CA SER A 576 8.64 0.67 9.69
C SER A 576 8.46 -0.28 8.49
N GLN A 577 8.36 0.29 7.28
CA GLN A 577 8.22 -0.46 6.02
C GLN A 577 9.56 -0.66 5.27
N ASN A 578 10.66 -0.17 5.84
CA ASN A 578 11.98 -0.15 5.19
C ASN A 578 12.72 -1.49 5.40
N LEU A 579 12.51 -2.41 4.46
CA LEU A 579 13.12 -3.76 4.51
C LEU A 579 14.65 -3.76 4.55
N ASP A 580 15.33 -2.80 3.91
CA ASP A 580 16.79 -2.71 3.95
C ASP A 580 17.28 -2.25 5.33
N ALA A 581 16.58 -1.33 5.99
CA ALA A 581 16.85 -0.96 7.38
C ALA A 581 16.58 -2.12 8.34
N ILE A 582 15.44 -2.81 8.22
CA ILE A 582 15.07 -3.95 9.08
C ILE A 582 16.10 -5.09 8.96
N VAL A 583 16.48 -5.47 7.72
CA VAL A 583 17.44 -6.55 7.50
C VAL A 583 18.87 -6.12 7.81
N GLY A 584 19.22 -4.84 7.63
CA GLY A 584 20.50 -4.28 8.08
C GLY A 584 20.64 -4.28 9.60
N GLU A 585 19.60 -3.87 10.31
CA GLU A 585 19.55 -3.89 11.78
C GLU A 585 19.60 -5.31 12.34
N PHE A 586 18.89 -6.26 11.72
CA PHE A 586 19.01 -7.68 12.07
C PHE A 586 20.46 -8.17 11.94
N LYS A 587 21.13 -7.92 10.80
CA LYS A 587 22.54 -8.29 10.62
C LYS A 587 23.48 -7.68 11.67
N ARG A 588 23.18 -6.47 12.15
CA ARG A 588 23.99 -5.72 13.12
C ARG A 588 23.78 -6.16 14.56
N THR A 589 22.59 -6.70 14.89
CA THR A 589 22.16 -7.01 16.26
C THR A 589 21.98 -8.51 16.54
N SER A 590 21.94 -9.34 15.50
CA SER A 590 21.84 -10.81 15.60
C SER A 590 23.00 -11.40 16.40
N GLN A 591 22.67 -12.19 17.42
CA GLN A 591 23.65 -12.93 18.22
C GLN A 591 23.79 -14.42 17.81
N TRP A 592 23.03 -14.87 16.80
CA TRP A 592 23.14 -16.17 16.12
C TRP A 592 24.46 -16.30 15.33
N GLY A 593 24.99 -17.53 15.24
CA GLY A 593 26.13 -17.87 14.37
C GLY A 593 25.76 -17.74 12.89
N GLN A 594 25.03 -18.72 12.36
CA GLN A 594 24.37 -18.66 11.06
C GLN A 594 22.84 -18.69 11.22
N THR A 595 22.16 -17.88 10.41
CA THR A 595 20.70 -17.92 10.25
C THR A 595 20.35 -18.29 8.81
N ARG A 596 19.35 -19.16 8.63
CA ARG A 596 18.79 -19.49 7.31
C ARG A 596 17.29 -19.28 7.34
N PHE A 597 16.79 -18.48 6.42
CA PHE A 597 15.39 -18.12 6.33
C PHE A 597 14.73 -18.98 5.24
N PHE A 598 13.65 -19.65 5.60
CA PHE A 598 12.83 -20.44 4.70
C PHE A 598 11.42 -19.87 4.72
N ALA A 599 10.98 -19.37 3.55
CA ALA A 599 9.66 -18.73 3.40
C ALA A 599 8.82 -19.51 2.38
N TYR A 600 7.50 -19.47 2.54
CA TYR A 600 6.61 -20.37 1.82
C TYR A 600 5.49 -19.60 1.10
N HIS A 601 5.31 -19.94 -0.17
CA HIS A 601 4.28 -19.38 -1.04
C HIS A 601 3.18 -20.43 -1.26
N PHE A 602 1.98 -20.16 -0.74
CA PHE A 602 0.82 -21.06 -0.84
C PHE A 602 -0.08 -20.71 -2.05
N GLY A 603 0.19 -19.60 -2.73
CA GLY A 603 -0.56 -19.15 -3.92
C GLY A 603 -1.98 -18.73 -3.60
N LEU A 604 -2.27 -18.41 -2.34
CA LEU A 604 -3.59 -18.00 -1.86
C LEU A 604 -3.96 -16.57 -2.30
N GLY A 605 -2.99 -15.80 -2.81
CA GLY A 605 -3.15 -14.43 -3.31
C GLY A 605 -2.53 -13.41 -2.34
N SER A 606 -2.36 -12.16 -2.77
CA SER A 606 -1.81 -11.03 -1.98
C SER A 606 -0.46 -11.23 -1.26
N GLU A 607 0.25 -12.34 -1.48
CA GLU A 607 1.50 -12.67 -0.81
C GLU A 607 2.65 -11.73 -1.21
N ASN A 608 3.40 -11.24 -0.22
CA ASN A 608 4.51 -10.30 -0.40
C ASN A 608 5.83 -11.02 -0.71
N LEU A 609 5.93 -11.56 -1.92
CA LEU A 609 7.15 -12.25 -2.38
C LEU A 609 8.42 -11.37 -2.28
N SER A 610 8.29 -10.04 -2.29
CA SER A 610 9.41 -9.11 -2.09
C SER A 610 9.98 -9.15 -0.67
N LEU A 611 9.15 -9.34 0.37
CA LEU A 611 9.66 -9.60 1.73
C LEU A 611 10.42 -10.92 1.75
N PHE A 612 9.80 -12.01 1.27
CA PHE A 612 10.37 -13.35 1.32
C PHE A 612 11.74 -13.38 0.60
N ARG A 613 11.77 -12.94 -0.66
CA ARG A 613 12.99 -12.83 -1.47
C ARG A 613 14.04 -11.92 -0.84
N ARG A 614 13.67 -10.96 0.03
CA ARG A 614 14.62 -10.07 0.69
C ARG A 614 15.26 -10.65 1.94
N VAL A 615 14.53 -11.48 2.70
CA VAL A 615 15.06 -12.15 3.92
C VAL A 615 15.84 -13.42 3.61
N THR A 616 15.46 -14.21 2.59
CA THR A 616 16.19 -15.43 2.20
C THR A 616 17.57 -15.15 1.59
N ARG A 617 17.87 -13.89 1.25
CA ARG A 617 19.25 -13.42 0.94
C ARG A 617 20.19 -13.41 2.14
N LEU A 618 19.69 -13.65 3.36
CA LEU A 618 20.52 -13.93 4.54
C LEU A 618 21.05 -15.38 4.53
N GLY A 619 20.27 -16.29 3.93
CA GLY A 619 20.46 -17.74 3.95
C GLY A 619 19.12 -18.41 3.67
N GLY A 620 19.10 -19.61 3.11
CA GLY A 620 17.86 -20.32 2.74
C GLY A 620 17.20 -19.82 1.46
N ALA A 621 15.91 -20.13 1.26
CA ALA A 621 15.17 -19.93 0.01
C ALA A 621 13.66 -19.78 0.20
N VAL A 622 12.95 -19.45 -0.89
CA VAL A 622 11.48 -19.39 -0.94
C VAL A 622 10.96 -20.63 -1.68
N PHE A 623 10.08 -21.41 -1.05
CA PHE A 623 9.44 -22.58 -1.66
C PHE A 623 7.99 -22.30 -2.06
N SER A 624 7.49 -22.97 -3.09
CA SER A 624 6.06 -22.89 -3.50
C SER A 624 5.35 -24.19 -3.17
N CYS A 625 4.23 -24.09 -2.46
CA CYS A 625 3.53 -25.21 -1.83
C CYS A 625 2.02 -25.07 -2.09
N LEU A 626 1.62 -25.24 -3.35
CA LEU A 626 0.34 -24.76 -3.88
C LEU A 626 -0.82 -25.75 -3.68
N GLY A 627 -0.51 -26.98 -3.23
CA GLY A 627 -1.47 -28.01 -2.84
C GLY A 627 -0.97 -28.90 -1.69
N GLU A 628 -1.87 -29.69 -1.12
CA GLU A 628 -1.59 -30.56 0.04
C GLU A 628 -0.46 -31.57 -0.24
N SER A 629 -0.44 -32.19 -1.42
CA SER A 629 0.63 -33.11 -1.85
C SER A 629 1.97 -32.41 -2.18
N GLU A 630 2.03 -31.08 -2.09
CA GLU A 630 3.27 -30.30 -2.20
C GLU A 630 3.77 -29.85 -0.82
N LEU A 631 2.91 -29.77 0.20
CA LEU A 631 3.33 -29.50 1.59
C LEU A 631 4.37 -30.50 2.08
N GLU A 632 4.23 -31.78 1.74
CA GLU A 632 5.15 -32.86 2.18
C GLU A 632 6.52 -32.74 1.52
N LYS A 633 6.56 -32.29 0.27
CA LYS A 633 7.81 -31.94 -0.42
C LYS A 633 8.42 -30.68 0.21
N CYS A 634 7.61 -29.65 0.45
CA CYS A 634 8.05 -28.42 1.11
C CYS A 634 8.57 -28.65 2.54
N ALA A 635 7.98 -29.59 3.29
CA ALA A 635 8.34 -29.89 4.67
C ALA A 635 9.73 -30.52 4.84
N THR A 636 10.35 -30.93 3.73
CA THR A 636 11.71 -31.50 3.69
C THR A 636 12.63 -30.83 2.67
N ALA A 637 12.13 -30.00 1.74
CA ALA A 637 12.93 -29.37 0.69
C ALA A 637 14.10 -28.52 1.21
N HIS A 638 13.93 -27.87 2.37
CA HIS A 638 14.98 -27.07 3.03
C HIS A 638 16.10 -27.90 3.68
N THR A 639 15.94 -29.22 3.84
CA THR A 639 16.99 -30.07 4.44
C THR A 639 18.07 -30.43 3.43
N LYS A 640 17.80 -30.30 2.12
CA LYS A 640 18.77 -30.55 1.06
C LYS A 640 19.85 -29.47 1.02
N PRO A 641 21.11 -29.78 0.70
CA PRO A 641 22.14 -28.77 0.49
C PRO A 641 21.81 -27.90 -0.74
N SER A 642 22.17 -26.62 -0.69
CA SER A 642 21.94 -25.63 -1.75
C SER A 642 23.23 -25.24 -2.48
N MET A 643 23.13 -24.91 -3.76
CA MET A 643 24.16 -24.18 -4.48
C MET A 643 24.08 -22.68 -4.16
N THR A 644 25.19 -22.06 -3.77
CA THR A 644 25.33 -20.60 -3.72
C THR A 644 25.57 -20.09 -5.13
N LEU A 645 24.64 -19.32 -5.69
CA LEU A 645 24.75 -18.73 -7.01
C LEU A 645 25.68 -17.50 -6.96
N GLU A 646 26.77 -17.53 -7.73
CA GLU A 646 27.75 -16.44 -7.82
C GLU A 646 27.52 -15.57 -9.07
N GLN A 647 27.12 -16.18 -10.20
CA GLN A 647 26.86 -15.45 -11.46
C GLN A 647 25.83 -16.18 -12.34
N VAL A 648 25.09 -15.43 -13.17
CA VAL A 648 24.36 -15.96 -14.32
C VAL A 648 24.93 -15.36 -15.60
N LYS A 649 25.23 -16.21 -16.59
CA LYS A 649 25.74 -15.80 -17.91
C LYS A 649 24.77 -16.28 -18.99
N ILE A 650 24.67 -15.54 -20.10
CA ILE A 650 23.88 -15.92 -21.28
C ILE A 650 24.71 -15.63 -22.54
N ALA A 651 25.08 -16.67 -23.28
CA ALA A 651 25.87 -16.59 -24.51
C ALA A 651 25.03 -16.90 -25.77
N GLY A 652 25.59 -16.68 -26.96
CA GLY A 652 24.98 -17.00 -28.27
C GLY A 652 24.08 -15.91 -28.86
N ILE A 653 23.24 -15.27 -28.04
CA ILE A 653 22.22 -14.28 -28.48
C ILE A 653 22.60 -12.80 -28.26
N GLY A 654 23.84 -12.52 -27.82
CA GLY A 654 24.29 -11.16 -27.50
C GLY A 654 23.59 -10.57 -26.27
N ALA A 655 23.26 -11.38 -25.28
CA ALA A 655 22.47 -10.96 -24.11
C ALA A 655 23.18 -9.89 -23.24
N ARG A 656 22.37 -8.97 -22.72
CA ARG A 656 22.75 -7.85 -21.83
C ARG A 656 21.67 -7.66 -20.76
N GLU A 657 21.93 -6.85 -19.74
CA GLU A 657 20.95 -6.53 -18.69
C GLU A 657 20.34 -7.78 -18.02
N ILE A 658 21.21 -8.74 -17.67
CA ILE A 658 20.82 -10.04 -17.12
C ILE A 658 20.31 -9.85 -15.68
N LEU A 659 19.03 -10.15 -15.45
CA LEU A 659 18.35 -9.98 -14.18
C LEU A 659 17.86 -11.32 -13.62
N VAL A 660 18.27 -11.65 -12.40
CA VAL A 660 17.72 -12.77 -11.63
C VAL A 660 16.56 -12.28 -10.77
N SER A 661 15.37 -12.87 -10.93
CA SER A 661 14.18 -12.50 -10.15
C SER A 661 14.43 -12.67 -8.65
N GLY A 662 14.16 -11.62 -7.89
CA GLY A 662 14.40 -11.64 -6.44
C GLY A 662 15.88 -11.73 -6.02
N ARG A 663 16.85 -11.56 -6.94
CA ARG A 663 18.30 -11.61 -6.65
C ARG A 663 18.67 -12.79 -5.74
N GLN A 664 18.21 -13.98 -6.13
CA GLN A 664 18.31 -15.20 -5.33
C GLN A 664 19.76 -15.66 -5.19
N VAL A 665 20.20 -15.88 -3.95
CA VAL A 665 21.60 -16.24 -3.61
C VAL A 665 21.78 -17.75 -3.44
N ASN A 666 20.79 -18.45 -2.84
CA ASN A 666 20.86 -19.89 -2.63
C ASN A 666 19.81 -20.59 -3.48
N VAL A 667 20.20 -21.66 -4.16
CA VAL A 667 19.34 -22.46 -5.04
C VAL A 667 19.33 -23.91 -4.54
N PHE A 668 18.15 -24.43 -4.23
CA PHE A 668 17.95 -25.80 -3.71
C PHE A 668 17.57 -26.75 -4.86
N PRO A 669 17.80 -28.07 -4.75
CA PRO A 669 17.45 -29.02 -5.80
C PRO A 669 15.96 -28.95 -6.16
N GLY A 670 15.65 -28.82 -7.45
CA GLY A 670 14.29 -28.65 -7.97
C GLY A 670 13.74 -27.22 -7.92
N SER A 671 14.52 -26.21 -7.51
CA SER A 671 14.09 -24.81 -7.47
C SER A 671 13.87 -24.23 -8.86
N LEU A 672 12.80 -23.42 -9.03
CA LEU A 672 12.61 -22.59 -10.22
C LEU A 672 13.31 -21.24 -10.09
N LEU A 673 14.44 -21.07 -10.78
CA LEU A 673 15.11 -19.77 -10.92
C LEU A 673 14.49 -19.02 -12.12
N THR A 674 14.00 -17.80 -11.92
CA THR A 674 13.52 -16.95 -13.03
C THR A 674 14.61 -15.96 -13.44
N VAL A 675 15.02 -16.00 -14.70
CA VAL A 675 16.06 -15.16 -15.30
C VAL A 675 15.48 -14.40 -16.50
N ALA A 676 15.82 -13.12 -16.64
CA ALA A 676 15.47 -12.30 -17.79
C ALA A 676 16.69 -11.54 -18.34
N ALA A 677 16.66 -11.15 -19.61
CA ALA A 677 17.70 -10.34 -20.24
C ALA A 677 17.16 -9.54 -21.44
N ARG A 678 17.81 -8.44 -21.80
CA ARG A 678 17.76 -7.91 -23.19
C ARG A 678 18.70 -8.74 -24.07
N TYR A 679 18.40 -8.88 -25.35
CA TYR A 679 19.30 -9.52 -26.30
C TYR A 679 19.17 -8.87 -27.69
N GLU A 680 20.14 -9.13 -28.57
CA GLU A 680 20.21 -8.46 -29.88
C GLU A 680 19.76 -9.41 -31.02
N GLN A 681 20.21 -10.66 -31.04
CA GLN A 681 19.94 -11.63 -32.13
C GLN A 681 19.23 -12.91 -31.68
N ASP A 682 18.32 -13.42 -32.50
CA ASP A 682 17.64 -14.70 -32.28
C ASP A 682 18.63 -15.85 -32.55
N GLY A 683 18.49 -16.98 -31.86
CA GLY A 683 19.45 -18.08 -31.95
C GLY A 683 19.40 -19.02 -30.75
N VAL A 684 20.43 -19.84 -30.56
CA VAL A 684 20.55 -20.72 -29.39
C VAL A 684 21.25 -19.98 -28.26
N ALA A 685 20.55 -19.76 -27.15
CA ALA A 685 21.09 -19.15 -25.95
C ALA A 685 21.65 -20.22 -25.01
N SER A 686 22.93 -20.11 -24.65
CA SER A 686 23.52 -20.92 -23.58
C SER A 686 23.48 -20.15 -22.27
N VAL A 687 22.62 -20.57 -21.34
CA VAL A 687 22.49 -19.99 -20.00
C VAL A 687 23.31 -20.80 -19.01
N GLU A 688 24.31 -20.17 -18.38
CA GLU A 688 25.13 -20.79 -17.33
C GLU A 688 24.78 -20.21 -15.96
N LEU A 689 24.44 -21.06 -15.00
CA LEU A 689 24.33 -20.73 -13.58
C LEU A 689 25.63 -21.14 -12.89
N VAL A 690 26.50 -20.18 -12.61
CA VAL A 690 27.82 -20.39 -12.01
C VAL A 690 27.75 -20.15 -10.51
N GLY A 691 28.34 -21.04 -9.71
CA GLY A 691 28.30 -20.91 -8.26
C GLY A 691 29.12 -21.96 -7.52
N ARG A 692 28.79 -22.19 -6.25
CA ARG A 692 29.42 -23.21 -5.40
C ARG A 692 28.40 -24.16 -4.82
N TYR A 693 28.66 -25.46 -4.94
CA TYR A 693 27.88 -26.53 -4.33
C TYR A 693 28.81 -27.36 -3.44
N LEU A 694 28.45 -27.55 -2.17
CA LEU A 694 29.30 -28.21 -1.16
C LEU A 694 30.74 -27.64 -1.13
N GLY A 695 30.86 -26.30 -1.20
CA GLY A 695 32.12 -25.55 -1.23
C GLY A 695 32.85 -25.52 -2.59
N LYS A 696 32.70 -26.59 -3.39
CA LYS A 696 33.35 -26.75 -4.70
C LYS A 696 32.66 -25.87 -5.77
N PRO A 697 33.40 -25.32 -6.76
CA PRO A 697 32.81 -24.68 -7.93
C PRO A 697 31.86 -25.63 -8.67
N HIS A 698 30.71 -25.13 -9.10
CA HIS A 698 29.72 -25.88 -9.85
C HIS A 698 29.09 -24.99 -10.93
N THR A 699 28.60 -25.57 -12.02
CA THR A 699 27.94 -24.81 -13.09
C THR A 699 26.84 -25.65 -13.74
N VAL A 700 25.60 -25.15 -13.69
CA VAL A 700 24.44 -25.76 -14.34
C VAL A 700 24.17 -25.04 -15.66
N ARG A 701 23.98 -25.78 -16.75
CA ARG A 701 23.85 -25.23 -18.11
C ARG A 701 22.49 -25.55 -18.73
N PHE A 702 21.91 -24.57 -19.41
CA PHE A 702 20.67 -24.72 -20.18
C PHE A 702 20.85 -24.14 -21.59
N SER A 703 20.62 -24.96 -22.61
CA SER A 703 20.54 -24.51 -24.01
C SER A 703 19.09 -24.20 -24.38
N LEU A 704 18.78 -22.97 -24.79
CA LEU A 704 17.42 -22.50 -25.10
C LEU A 704 17.36 -21.97 -26.55
N PRO A 705 16.52 -22.52 -27.46
CA PRO A 705 16.28 -21.91 -28.77
C PRO A 705 15.38 -20.67 -28.60
N VAL A 706 16.00 -19.49 -28.72
CA VAL A 706 15.38 -18.17 -28.54
C VAL A 706 14.98 -17.60 -29.89
N LYS A 707 13.67 -17.41 -30.07
CA LYS A 707 13.09 -16.69 -31.21
C LYS A 707 12.02 -15.73 -30.71
N ALA A 708 12.02 -14.48 -31.17
CA ALA A 708 11.08 -13.46 -30.75
C ALA A 708 9.64 -13.80 -31.18
N ARG A 709 8.70 -13.74 -30.23
CA ARG A 709 7.27 -14.02 -30.39
C ARG A 709 6.45 -13.14 -29.44
N GLY A 710 5.68 -12.20 -30.00
CA GLY A 710 4.81 -11.32 -29.21
C GLY A 710 5.57 -10.37 -28.26
N ASP A 711 4.87 -9.89 -27.24
CA ASP A 711 5.24 -8.74 -26.40
C ASP A 711 5.28 -9.02 -24.87
N LEU A 712 4.85 -10.21 -24.42
CA LEU A 712 4.74 -10.54 -22.98
C LEU A 712 6.10 -10.69 -22.27
N ALA A 713 7.16 -11.06 -23.00
CA ALA A 713 8.53 -11.21 -22.47
C ALA A 713 9.21 -9.86 -22.13
N PRO A 714 9.19 -8.83 -23.00
CA PRO A 714 9.61 -7.47 -22.64
C PRO A 714 9.04 -6.97 -21.32
N ARG A 715 7.73 -7.16 -21.10
CA ARG A 715 7.09 -6.77 -19.84
C ARG A 715 7.55 -7.64 -18.67
N GLY A 716 7.79 -8.94 -18.87
CA GLY A 716 8.29 -9.83 -17.81
C GLY A 716 9.72 -9.51 -17.35
N TRP A 717 10.59 -9.08 -18.28
CA TRP A 717 11.88 -8.46 -17.93
C TRP A 717 11.66 -7.17 -17.14
N ALA A 718 10.75 -6.30 -17.60
CA ALA A 718 10.50 -5.01 -16.96
C ALA A 718 9.87 -5.13 -15.55
N GLU A 719 9.04 -6.14 -15.30
CA GLU A 719 8.52 -6.47 -13.97
C GLU A 719 9.66 -6.76 -12.98
N ILE A 720 10.68 -7.52 -13.40
CA ILE A 720 11.87 -7.80 -12.59
C ILE A 720 12.74 -6.54 -12.45
N ALA A 721 12.96 -5.79 -13.53
CA ALA A 721 13.75 -4.56 -13.54
C ALA A 721 13.18 -3.48 -12.60
N VAL A 722 11.89 -3.18 -12.73
CA VAL A 722 11.18 -2.21 -11.90
C VAL A 722 11.08 -2.69 -10.45
N ALA A 723 10.86 -3.99 -10.19
CA ALA A 723 10.91 -4.52 -8.84
C ALA A 723 12.29 -4.29 -8.18
N GLN A 724 13.39 -4.53 -8.90
CA GLN A 724 14.74 -4.29 -8.38
C GLN A 724 15.07 -2.81 -8.20
N LEU A 725 14.60 -1.92 -9.09
CA LEU A 725 14.70 -0.47 -8.88
C LEU A 725 13.90 0.01 -7.67
N ILE A 726 12.74 -0.61 -7.39
CA ILE A 726 11.91 -0.32 -6.21
C ILE A 726 12.55 -0.88 -4.92
N GLU A 727 13.26 -2.02 -4.99
CA GLU A 727 14.03 -2.57 -3.86
C GLU A 727 15.15 -1.62 -3.37
N LEU A 728 15.70 -0.77 -4.23
CA LEU A 728 16.76 0.20 -3.86
C LEU A 728 16.31 1.23 -2.81
N GLY A 729 15.01 1.32 -2.49
CA GLY A 729 14.43 2.11 -1.41
C GLY A 729 14.48 3.63 -1.58
N ASP A 730 15.18 4.15 -2.60
CA ASP A 730 15.51 5.56 -2.74
C ASP A 730 14.42 6.39 -3.41
N PRO A 731 13.80 7.37 -2.72
CA PRO A 731 12.83 8.25 -3.34
C PRO A 731 13.45 9.17 -4.41
N LYS A 732 14.77 9.34 -4.48
CA LYS A 732 15.42 10.07 -5.60
C LYS A 732 15.21 9.33 -6.93
N LEU A 733 15.09 8.01 -6.90
CA LEU A 733 14.89 7.16 -8.09
C LEU A 733 13.42 7.07 -8.53
N GLU A 734 12.48 7.69 -7.82
CA GLU A 734 11.05 7.66 -8.16
C GLU A 734 10.77 8.07 -9.61
N LYS A 735 11.48 9.08 -10.14
CA LYS A 735 11.34 9.48 -11.56
C LYS A 735 11.77 8.38 -12.53
N LEU A 736 12.87 7.67 -12.24
CA LEU A 736 13.37 6.57 -13.07
C LEU A 736 12.39 5.39 -13.03
N VAL A 737 11.87 5.07 -11.84
CA VAL A 737 10.84 4.05 -11.65
C VAL A 737 9.56 4.40 -12.41
N VAL A 738 9.08 5.65 -12.31
CA VAL A 738 7.90 6.13 -13.07
C VAL A 738 8.15 6.05 -14.58
N ALA A 739 9.32 6.46 -15.07
CA ALA A 739 9.67 6.42 -16.49
C ALA A 739 9.64 5.00 -17.07
N TYR A 740 10.32 4.05 -16.42
CA TYR A 740 10.28 2.63 -16.79
C TYR A 740 8.87 2.05 -16.66
N SER A 741 8.14 2.42 -15.61
CA SER A 741 6.76 1.95 -15.41
C SER A 741 5.82 2.45 -16.50
N GLN A 742 5.94 3.71 -16.94
CA GLN A 742 5.13 4.30 -18.02
C GLN A 742 5.45 3.70 -19.40
N HIS A 743 6.68 3.23 -19.60
CA HIS A 743 7.07 2.51 -20.82
C HIS A 743 6.39 1.15 -20.90
N PHE A 744 6.56 0.32 -19.87
CA PHE A 744 6.05 -1.07 -19.85
C PHE A 744 4.64 -1.22 -19.24
N GLN A 745 3.95 -0.11 -18.93
CA GLN A 745 2.61 -0.03 -18.31
C GLN A 745 2.47 -0.73 -16.94
N LEU A 746 3.45 -0.57 -16.05
CA LEU A 746 3.55 -1.30 -14.77
C LEU A 746 2.95 -0.53 -13.58
N ALA A 747 1.69 -0.81 -13.22
CA ALA A 747 1.12 -0.28 -11.98
C ALA A 747 1.84 -0.79 -10.72
N ASN A 748 2.20 0.11 -9.80
CA ASN A 748 2.96 -0.19 -8.58
C ASN A 748 2.81 0.94 -7.54
N LYS A 749 3.46 0.83 -6.37
CA LYS A 749 3.37 1.84 -5.28
C LYS A 749 3.69 3.30 -5.68
N TYR A 750 4.43 3.52 -6.77
CA TYR A 750 4.73 4.85 -7.34
C TYR A 750 3.88 5.21 -8.56
N CYS A 751 3.13 4.27 -9.16
CA CYS A 751 2.47 4.44 -10.47
C CYS A 751 1.02 3.94 -10.48
N SER A 752 0.08 4.82 -10.82
CA SER A 752 -1.36 4.55 -10.93
C SER A 752 -1.84 4.68 -12.37
N PHE A 753 -2.82 3.88 -12.80
CA PHE A 753 -3.57 4.17 -14.03
C PHE A 753 -4.61 5.26 -13.73
N LEU A 754 -4.60 6.36 -14.47
CA LEU A 754 -5.57 7.45 -14.39
C LEU A 754 -6.28 7.62 -15.74
N VAL A 755 -7.61 7.58 -15.72
CA VAL A 755 -8.49 8.00 -16.82
C VAL A 755 -8.91 9.45 -16.61
N LEU A 756 -8.82 10.27 -17.66
CA LEU A 756 -9.40 11.61 -17.79
C LEU A 756 -10.24 11.68 -19.08
N GLU A 757 -10.84 12.83 -19.37
CA GLU A 757 -11.72 13.00 -20.54
C GLU A 757 -10.91 13.22 -21.83
N THR A 758 -9.82 14.00 -21.76
CA THR A 758 -9.02 14.37 -22.93
C THR A 758 -7.50 14.46 -22.69
N ASP A 759 -6.72 14.28 -23.75
CA ASP A 759 -5.28 14.57 -23.83
C ASP A 759 -4.89 15.97 -23.34
N LYS A 760 -5.78 16.96 -23.54
CA LYS A 760 -5.57 18.34 -23.10
C LYS A 760 -5.51 18.45 -21.58
N GLU A 761 -6.31 17.66 -20.86
CA GLU A 761 -6.33 17.66 -19.39
C GLU A 761 -5.05 17.06 -18.81
N TYR A 762 -4.54 15.96 -19.39
CA TYR A 762 -3.26 15.39 -18.95
C TYR A 762 -2.13 16.43 -19.03
N LYS A 763 -2.05 17.20 -20.12
CA LYS A 763 -1.10 18.32 -20.27
C LYS A 763 -1.39 19.45 -19.27
N GLN A 764 -2.64 19.86 -19.12
CA GLN A 764 -3.07 20.92 -18.19
C GLN A 764 -2.73 20.60 -16.72
N TYR A 765 -2.77 19.33 -16.32
CA TYR A 765 -2.40 18.90 -14.96
C TYR A 765 -0.91 18.57 -14.77
N GLY A 766 -0.08 18.65 -15.83
CA GLY A 766 1.34 18.30 -15.79
C GLY A 766 1.57 16.79 -15.61
N LEU A 767 0.77 15.97 -16.31
CA LEU A 767 0.82 14.50 -16.34
C LEU A 767 1.55 13.97 -17.59
N ASP A 768 2.44 14.77 -18.17
CA ASP A 768 3.21 14.42 -19.36
C ASP A 768 4.04 13.15 -19.19
N GLU A 769 4.33 12.48 -20.31
CA GLU A 769 5.05 11.21 -20.29
C GLU A 769 6.52 11.40 -19.86
N GLN A 770 6.90 10.75 -18.75
CA GLN A 770 8.26 10.76 -18.24
C GLN A 770 9.12 9.64 -18.83
N ARG A 771 8.63 8.92 -19.87
CA ARG A 771 9.37 7.84 -20.57
C ARG A 771 10.77 8.26 -21.03
N THR A 772 10.95 9.52 -21.38
CA THR A 772 12.24 10.14 -21.78
C THR A 772 13.25 10.27 -20.63
N ALA A 773 12.84 10.03 -19.37
CA ALA A 773 13.73 9.97 -18.21
C ALA A 773 14.34 8.57 -17.96
N GLN A 774 14.10 7.59 -18.85
CA GLN A 774 14.81 6.29 -18.88
C GLN A 774 16.26 6.46 -19.36
N LYS A 775 17.09 7.17 -18.58
CA LYS A 775 18.51 7.48 -18.90
C LYS A 775 19.51 6.41 -18.43
N VAL A 776 19.03 5.19 -18.15
CA VAL A 776 19.85 4.06 -17.71
C VAL A 776 19.83 3.01 -18.83
N GLU A 777 21.00 2.75 -19.42
CA GLU A 777 21.16 1.82 -20.57
C GLU A 777 21.33 0.35 -20.16
N ASP A 778 21.75 0.11 -18.91
CA ASP A 778 21.79 -1.20 -18.27
C ASP A 778 21.20 -1.10 -16.86
N VAL A 779 19.99 -1.63 -16.68
CA VAL A 779 19.33 -1.63 -15.37
C VAL A 779 20.01 -2.58 -14.38
N ALA A 780 20.64 -3.67 -14.84
CA ALA A 780 21.31 -4.63 -13.97
C ALA A 780 22.56 -4.01 -13.34
N GLY A 781 23.49 -3.51 -14.15
CA GLY A 781 24.69 -2.81 -13.69
C GLY A 781 24.38 -1.52 -12.91
N PHE A 782 23.29 -0.82 -13.21
CA PHE A 782 22.83 0.32 -12.40
C PHE A 782 22.35 -0.10 -11.01
N VAL A 783 21.53 -1.15 -10.90
CA VAL A 783 21.07 -1.69 -9.60
C VAL A 783 22.25 -2.20 -8.79
N GLU A 784 23.15 -3.00 -9.39
CA GLU A 784 24.32 -3.55 -8.73
C GLU A 784 25.26 -2.45 -8.24
N SER A 785 25.68 -1.52 -9.11
CA SER A 785 26.60 -0.45 -8.71
C SER A 785 25.97 0.53 -7.71
N THR A 786 24.66 0.73 -7.72
CA THR A 786 23.96 1.52 -6.69
C THR A 786 23.97 0.82 -5.33
N LEU A 787 23.86 -0.52 -5.29
CA LEU A 787 23.97 -1.32 -4.07
C LEU A 787 25.40 -1.35 -3.55
N GLN A 788 26.40 -1.58 -4.41
CA GLN A 788 27.82 -1.57 -4.04
C GLN A 788 28.26 -0.22 -3.45
N LYS A 789 27.78 0.90 -4.03
CA LYS A 789 28.02 2.26 -3.50
C LYS A 789 27.26 2.56 -2.19
N ARG A 790 26.30 1.73 -1.78
CA ARG A 790 25.52 1.88 -0.54
C ARG A 790 26.04 1.00 0.59
N GLN A 791 26.97 1.56 1.36
CA GLN A 791 27.47 0.94 2.60
C GLN A 791 26.41 0.85 3.71
N LYS A 792 25.34 1.64 3.66
CA LYS A 792 24.25 1.68 4.66
C LYS A 792 22.86 1.74 3.99
N PRO A 793 21.81 1.18 4.62
CA PRO A 793 20.42 1.45 4.26
C PRO A 793 20.08 2.94 4.34
N ILE A 794 19.09 3.38 3.57
CA ILE A 794 18.56 4.75 3.66
C ILE A 794 17.81 4.90 4.98
N SER A 795 18.12 5.96 5.73
CA SER A 795 17.57 6.24 7.05
C SER A 795 16.15 6.82 7.00
N GLU A 796 15.37 6.65 8.08
CA GLU A 796 14.08 7.33 8.25
C GLU A 796 14.25 8.87 8.23
N ARG A 797 15.41 9.35 8.72
CA ARG A 797 15.86 10.75 8.59
C ARG A 797 15.91 11.20 7.13
N GLU A 798 16.56 10.44 6.24
CA GLU A 798 16.66 10.80 4.82
C GLU A 798 15.30 10.75 4.12
N ILE A 799 14.48 9.73 4.38
CA ILE A 799 13.15 9.58 3.79
C ILE A 799 12.27 10.78 4.15
N LEU A 800 12.15 11.10 5.44
CA LEU A 800 11.29 12.19 5.90
C LEU A 800 11.88 13.58 5.56
N THR A 801 13.20 13.74 5.59
CA THR A 801 13.86 14.97 5.11
C THR A 801 13.60 15.18 3.61
N LEU A 802 13.61 14.13 2.80
CA LEU A 802 13.32 14.22 1.37
C LEU A 802 11.82 14.50 1.11
N ALA A 803 10.91 13.90 1.89
CA ALA A 803 9.48 14.22 1.86
C ALA A 803 9.20 15.69 2.23
N LEU A 804 9.85 16.21 3.28
CA LEU A 804 9.78 17.62 3.68
C LEU A 804 10.36 18.55 2.60
N ARG A 805 11.53 18.22 2.02
CA ARG A 805 12.12 18.96 0.89
C ARG A 805 11.21 18.99 -0.33
N ARG A 806 10.51 17.89 -0.63
CA ARG A 806 9.50 17.81 -1.71
C ARG A 806 8.30 18.70 -1.42
N GLY A 807 7.76 18.67 -0.19
CA GLY A 807 6.68 19.55 0.26
C GLY A 807 7.06 21.03 0.17
N ALA A 808 8.22 21.40 0.71
CA ALA A 808 8.76 22.75 0.63
C ALA A 808 8.99 23.22 -0.82
N LYS A 809 9.48 22.33 -1.71
CA LYS A 809 9.61 22.64 -3.15
C LYS A 809 8.25 22.87 -3.80
N ARG A 810 7.27 22.01 -3.50
CA ARG A 810 5.89 22.09 -4.01
C ARG A 810 5.20 23.40 -3.62
N MET A 811 5.48 23.93 -2.42
CA MET A 811 4.95 25.22 -1.94
C MET A 811 5.80 26.44 -2.36
N GLY A 812 6.83 26.25 -3.21
CA GLY A 812 7.75 27.32 -3.61
C GLY A 812 8.66 27.87 -2.50
N LEU A 813 8.66 27.25 -1.31
CA LEU A 813 9.36 27.75 -0.13
C LEU A 813 10.88 27.72 -0.30
N LEU A 814 11.43 26.75 -1.03
CA LEU A 814 12.88 26.63 -1.24
C LEU A 814 13.50 27.84 -1.98
N GLN A 815 12.69 28.61 -2.72
CA GLN A 815 13.13 29.84 -3.39
C GLN A 815 13.06 31.08 -2.48
N ARG A 816 12.64 30.92 -1.21
CA ARG A 816 12.46 32.00 -0.22
C ARG A 816 13.44 31.82 0.95
N PRO A 817 13.77 32.89 1.71
CA PRO A 817 14.60 32.79 2.92
C PRO A 817 14.06 31.78 3.95
N SER A 818 12.72 31.64 4.04
CA SER A 818 12.08 30.63 4.89
C SER A 818 12.44 29.19 4.52
N GLY A 819 12.59 28.86 3.22
CA GLY A 819 13.06 27.54 2.79
C GLY A 819 14.51 27.28 3.16
N ARG A 820 15.39 28.30 3.09
CA ARG A 820 16.79 28.17 3.55
C ARG A 820 16.84 27.91 5.06
N ALA A 821 16.04 28.63 5.86
CA ALA A 821 15.93 28.41 7.30
C ALA A 821 15.38 27.00 7.65
N LEU A 822 14.35 26.54 6.95
CA LEU A 822 13.79 25.18 7.08
C LEU A 822 14.83 24.09 6.77
N LEU A 823 15.65 24.28 5.72
CA LEU A 823 16.73 23.34 5.39
C LEU A 823 17.84 23.32 6.46
N ALA A 824 18.20 24.47 7.02
CA ALA A 824 19.18 24.57 8.10
C ALA A 824 18.68 23.87 9.37
N LEU A 825 17.42 24.09 9.77
CA LEU A 825 16.80 23.38 10.89
C LEU A 825 16.87 21.86 10.72
N LEU A 826 16.52 21.33 9.54
CA LEU A 826 16.57 19.89 9.24
C LEU A 826 18.00 19.30 9.20
N ALA A 827 19.01 20.11 8.91
CA ALA A 827 20.42 19.70 9.00
C ALA A 827 20.87 19.53 10.47
N GLU A 828 20.38 20.39 11.37
CA GLU A 828 20.73 20.36 12.80
C GLU A 828 19.99 19.29 13.62
N LEU A 829 18.89 18.71 13.12
CA LEU A 829 18.15 17.67 13.85
C LEU A 829 18.94 16.35 13.93
N PRO A 830 19.21 15.78 15.14
CA PRO A 830 19.83 14.46 15.29
C PRO A 830 18.91 13.34 14.79
N GLU A 831 19.47 12.16 14.48
CA GLU A 831 18.71 11.01 13.92
C GLU A 831 17.54 10.58 14.80
N ALA A 832 17.72 10.56 16.12
CA ALA A 832 16.67 10.31 17.11
C ALA A 832 15.46 11.25 16.99
N SER A 833 15.57 12.39 16.30
CA SER A 833 14.44 13.28 15.99
C SER A 833 13.40 12.65 15.07
N PHE A 834 13.82 11.69 14.24
CA PHE A 834 13.04 11.07 13.17
C PHE A 834 12.54 9.67 13.53
N GLU A 835 13.17 9.00 14.50
CA GLU A 835 12.79 7.67 14.98
C GLU A 835 11.39 7.63 15.60
N MET A 836 10.62 6.60 15.24
CA MET A 836 9.26 6.35 15.76
C MET A 836 9.18 4.98 16.44
N PRO A 837 9.80 4.80 17.63
CA PRO A 837 9.89 3.50 18.30
C PRO A 837 8.50 2.97 18.69
N THR A 838 8.11 1.81 18.18
CA THR A 838 6.86 1.13 18.56
C THR A 838 7.00 0.56 19.97
N MET A 839 6.03 0.83 20.87
CA MET A 839 6.00 0.21 22.19
C MET A 839 5.43 -1.21 22.10
N THR A 840 6.14 -2.19 22.65
CA THR A 840 5.67 -3.57 22.76
C THR A 840 4.55 -3.70 23.81
N SER A 841 3.70 -4.71 23.62
CA SER A 841 2.74 -5.19 24.59
C SER A 841 2.65 -6.71 24.40
N PRO A 842 3.29 -7.51 25.27
CA PRO A 842 3.32 -8.97 25.09
C PRO A 842 1.95 -9.60 25.34
N GLY A 843 1.76 -10.82 24.81
CA GLY A 843 0.59 -11.67 25.09
C GLY A 843 -0.30 -11.89 23.87
N LEU A 844 -0.74 -13.14 23.72
CA LEU A 844 -1.65 -13.57 22.66
C LEU A 844 -3.10 -13.14 22.97
N ILE A 845 -3.90 -12.94 21.92
CA ILE A 845 -5.36 -12.93 22.03
C ILE A 845 -5.85 -14.37 21.82
N THR A 846 -6.73 -14.83 22.70
CA THR A 846 -7.31 -16.18 22.64
C THR A 846 -8.82 -16.10 22.52
N LYS A 847 -9.45 -17.20 22.09
CA LYS A 847 -10.92 -17.32 21.96
C LYS A 847 -11.67 -17.09 23.28
N THR A 848 -10.96 -17.12 24.42
CA THR A 848 -11.47 -16.86 25.77
C THR A 848 -11.32 -15.41 26.25
N THR A 849 -10.46 -14.59 25.63
CA THR A 849 -10.26 -13.17 26.06
C THR A 849 -11.10 -12.15 25.29
N VAL A 850 -11.87 -12.60 24.29
CA VAL A 850 -12.67 -11.74 23.40
C VAL A 850 -14.15 -12.17 23.31
N PRO A 851 -15.11 -11.23 23.23
CA PRO A 851 -16.54 -11.57 23.15
C PRO A 851 -16.90 -12.40 21.91
N ALA A 852 -17.83 -13.34 22.06
CA ALA A 852 -18.32 -14.17 20.96
C ALA A 852 -18.94 -13.34 19.82
N ASP A 853 -19.63 -12.23 20.13
CA ASP A 853 -20.17 -11.31 19.12
C ASP A 853 -19.08 -10.67 18.25
N TYR A 854 -17.99 -10.18 18.87
CA TYR A 854 -16.83 -9.69 18.13
C TYR A 854 -16.20 -10.79 17.26
N GLN A 855 -16.06 -12.01 17.78
CA GLN A 855 -15.56 -13.14 16.99
C GLN A 855 -16.45 -13.42 15.76
N ASN A 856 -17.77 -13.31 15.92
CA ASN A 856 -18.76 -13.52 14.88
C ASN A 856 -18.89 -12.35 13.89
N LYS A 857 -18.54 -11.13 14.27
CA LYS A 857 -18.62 -9.93 13.42
C LYS A 857 -17.35 -9.66 12.61
N ARG A 858 -16.16 -9.81 13.22
CA ARG A 858 -14.86 -9.37 12.65
C ARG A 858 -14.48 -9.95 11.28
N GLY A 859 -15.14 -11.02 10.84
CA GLY A 859 -14.92 -11.66 9.54
C GLY A 859 -16.05 -11.50 8.51
N LYS A 860 -17.16 -10.83 8.85
CA LYS A 860 -18.36 -10.77 7.98
C LYS A 860 -18.29 -9.70 6.90
N ASP A 861 -17.76 -8.53 7.21
CA ASP A 861 -17.54 -7.44 6.25
C ASP A 861 -16.20 -6.78 6.54
N ARG A 862 -15.41 -6.52 5.50
CA ARG A 862 -14.11 -5.85 5.60
C ARG A 862 -14.27 -4.32 5.70
N ASN A 863 -15.42 -3.78 5.32
CA ASN A 863 -15.70 -2.33 5.32
C ASN A 863 -16.37 -1.85 6.61
N ASP A 864 -16.67 -2.75 7.54
CA ASP A 864 -17.36 -2.49 8.81
C ASP A 864 -16.32 -2.25 9.92
N PHE A 865 -16.20 -1.02 10.42
CA PHE A 865 -15.13 -0.68 11.37
C PHE A 865 -15.59 -0.81 12.83
N GLU A 866 -16.89 -0.67 13.09
CA GLU A 866 -17.51 -0.75 14.43
C GLU A 866 -16.99 -1.93 15.28
N PRO A 867 -16.92 -3.19 14.80
CA PRO A 867 -16.49 -4.31 15.64
C PRO A 867 -15.09 -4.13 16.24
N PHE A 868 -14.17 -3.54 15.47
CA PHE A 868 -12.79 -3.29 15.90
C PHE A 868 -12.68 -2.08 16.81
N VAL A 869 -13.47 -1.03 16.55
CA VAL A 869 -13.54 0.17 17.40
C VAL A 869 -14.11 -0.16 18.78
N VAL A 870 -15.22 -0.90 18.82
CA VAL A 870 -15.90 -1.30 20.07
C VAL A 870 -15.00 -2.22 20.92
N GLU A 871 -14.39 -3.24 20.31
CA GLU A 871 -13.49 -4.15 21.03
C GLU A 871 -12.21 -3.42 21.52
N ALA A 872 -11.66 -2.50 20.73
CA ALA A 872 -10.52 -1.70 21.16
C ALA A 872 -10.88 -0.79 22.34
N GLN A 873 -12.03 -0.11 22.29
CA GLN A 873 -12.51 0.75 23.38
C GLN A 873 -12.83 -0.06 24.64
N ARG A 874 -13.40 -1.26 24.52
CA ARG A 874 -13.59 -2.19 25.66
C ARG A 874 -12.26 -2.50 26.35
N ARG A 875 -11.25 -2.93 25.57
CA ARG A 875 -9.91 -3.25 26.09
C ARG A 875 -9.22 -2.04 26.73
N LEU A 876 -9.39 -0.85 26.16
CA LEU A 876 -8.87 0.39 26.73
C LEU A 876 -9.50 0.67 28.12
N THR A 877 -10.82 0.55 28.25
CA THR A 877 -11.51 0.66 29.55
C THR A 877 -11.03 -0.40 30.55
N SER A 878 -10.73 -1.62 30.09
CA SER A 878 -10.04 -2.66 30.88
C SER A 878 -8.54 -2.44 31.10
N LYS A 879 -8.01 -1.24 30.80
CA LYS A 879 -6.58 -0.85 30.89
C LYS A 879 -5.61 -1.66 29.99
N GLN A 880 -6.11 -2.50 29.09
CA GLN A 880 -5.32 -3.33 28.17
C GLN A 880 -4.93 -2.53 26.91
N VAL A 881 -4.16 -1.44 27.09
CA VAL A 881 -3.85 -0.46 26.02
C VAL A 881 -3.23 -1.12 24.78
N GLY A 882 -2.33 -2.08 24.94
CA GLY A 882 -1.75 -2.81 23.80
C GLY A 882 -2.75 -3.74 23.09
N GLY A 883 -3.68 -4.35 23.84
CA GLY A 883 -4.81 -5.09 23.27
C GLY A 883 -5.76 -4.18 22.50
N ALA A 884 -5.96 -2.93 22.93
CA ALA A 884 -6.71 -1.93 22.19
C ALA A 884 -6.00 -1.50 20.89
N VAL A 885 -4.67 -1.32 20.94
CA VAL A 885 -3.85 -1.04 19.75
C VAL A 885 -3.91 -2.20 18.74
N ARG A 886 -3.85 -3.46 19.19
CA ARG A 886 -4.00 -4.63 18.32
C ARG A 886 -5.38 -4.64 17.64
N ALA A 887 -6.46 -4.50 18.40
CA ALA A 887 -7.82 -4.47 17.85
C ALA A 887 -8.00 -3.35 16.80
N ILE A 888 -7.64 -2.09 17.11
CA ILE A 888 -7.81 -0.98 16.16
C ILE A 888 -6.88 -1.08 14.95
N SER A 889 -5.72 -1.73 15.08
CA SER A 889 -4.80 -1.96 13.96
C SER A 889 -5.38 -2.84 12.85
N CYS A 890 -6.43 -3.63 13.14
CA CYS A 890 -7.18 -4.37 12.12
C CYS A 890 -7.71 -3.47 11.00
N LEU A 891 -8.03 -2.19 11.28
CA LEU A 891 -8.45 -1.25 10.25
C LEU A 891 -7.32 -0.91 9.26
N VAL A 892 -6.07 -0.96 9.73
CA VAL A 892 -4.86 -0.79 8.90
C VAL A 892 -4.51 -2.08 8.16
N GLU A 893 -4.79 -3.24 8.73
CA GLU A 893 -4.66 -4.56 8.09
C GLU A 893 -5.68 -4.72 6.94
N LEU A 894 -6.93 -4.31 7.17
CA LEU A 894 -8.00 -4.42 6.18
C LEU A 894 -7.85 -3.40 5.03
N HIS A 895 -7.33 -2.21 5.31
CA HIS A 895 -7.22 -1.08 4.37
C HIS A 895 -5.86 -0.35 4.44
N PRO A 896 -4.71 -1.01 4.18
CA PRO A 896 -3.37 -0.47 4.42
C PRO A 896 -2.99 0.75 3.58
N GLY A 897 -3.81 1.10 2.58
CA GLY A 897 -3.66 2.27 1.73
C GLY A 897 -4.73 3.36 1.85
N ASP A 898 -5.78 3.17 2.67
CA ASP A 898 -6.87 4.15 2.79
C ASP A 898 -6.51 5.26 3.82
N PRO A 899 -6.41 6.54 3.40
CA PRO A 899 -6.11 7.63 4.33
C PRO A 899 -7.20 7.84 5.38
N ARG A 900 -8.45 7.45 5.15
CA ARG A 900 -9.56 7.58 6.12
C ARG A 900 -9.36 6.65 7.30
N ALA A 901 -9.01 5.39 7.02
CA ALA A 901 -8.68 4.38 8.03
C ALA A 901 -7.38 4.74 8.77
N LEU A 902 -6.35 5.19 8.05
CA LEU A 902 -5.10 5.64 8.66
C LEU A 902 -5.30 6.88 9.56
N ARG A 903 -6.04 7.91 9.12
CA ARG A 903 -6.37 9.08 9.96
C ARG A 903 -7.16 8.67 11.20
N LEU A 904 -8.19 7.82 11.05
CA LEU A 904 -9.00 7.30 12.15
C LEU A 904 -8.14 6.61 13.23
N VAL A 905 -7.31 5.65 12.81
CA VAL A 905 -6.41 4.92 13.71
C VAL A 905 -5.41 5.88 14.36
N GLY A 906 -4.83 6.81 13.60
CA GLY A 906 -3.93 7.84 14.14
C GLY A 906 -4.59 8.75 15.19
N TYR A 907 -5.86 9.13 15.01
CA TYR A 907 -6.60 9.94 15.99
C TYR A 907 -6.90 9.15 17.27
N TYR A 908 -7.29 7.87 17.18
CA TYR A 908 -7.43 7.01 18.36
C TYR A 908 -6.11 6.84 19.11
N LEU A 909 -5.01 6.58 18.40
CA LEU A 909 -3.68 6.47 19.00
C LEU A 909 -3.25 7.77 19.70
N LEU A 910 -3.53 8.95 19.13
CA LEU A 910 -3.29 10.23 19.81
C LEU A 910 -4.14 10.41 21.08
N ALA A 911 -5.41 10.01 21.05
CA ALA A 911 -6.30 10.08 22.20
C ALA A 911 -5.83 9.15 23.33
N TRP A 912 -5.45 7.91 23.00
CA TRP A 912 -4.97 6.89 23.94
C TRP A 912 -3.50 7.08 24.37
N ASN A 913 -2.93 8.25 24.09
CA ASN A 913 -1.55 8.63 24.43
C ASN A 913 -0.47 7.67 23.88
N ARG A 914 -0.66 7.21 22.63
CA ARG A 914 0.28 6.39 21.83
C ARG A 914 0.84 7.20 20.65
N PRO A 915 1.62 8.28 20.91
CA PRO A 915 1.99 9.23 19.86
C PRO A 915 3.05 8.71 18.89
N SER A 916 3.85 7.71 19.29
CA SER A 916 4.87 7.11 18.42
C SER A 916 4.22 6.26 17.32
N GLU A 917 3.26 5.42 17.70
CA GLU A 917 2.43 4.68 16.76
C GLU A 917 1.60 5.63 15.89
N ALA A 918 1.03 6.68 16.48
CA ALA A 918 0.29 7.69 15.72
C ALA A 918 1.18 8.40 14.68
N ALA A 919 2.42 8.77 15.04
CA ALA A 919 3.37 9.38 14.11
C ALA A 919 3.71 8.45 12.94
N SER A 920 3.96 7.16 13.20
CA SER A 920 4.21 6.17 12.15
C SER A 920 3.02 6.04 11.17
N ILE A 921 1.80 6.05 11.68
CA ILE A 921 0.57 6.04 10.86
C ILE A 921 0.41 7.36 10.07
N PHE A 922 0.60 8.52 10.69
CA PHE A 922 0.50 9.81 9.98
C PHE A 922 1.63 10.05 8.97
N MET A 923 2.82 9.45 9.15
CA MET A 923 3.88 9.47 8.14
C MET A 923 3.42 8.76 6.85
N ARG A 924 2.75 7.61 6.96
CA ARG A 924 2.14 6.93 5.80
C ARG A 924 1.01 7.74 5.15
N VAL A 925 0.25 8.51 5.93
CA VAL A 925 -0.71 9.47 5.39
C VAL A 925 0.01 10.58 4.62
N LEU A 926 1.09 11.15 5.17
CA LEU A 926 1.91 12.18 4.52
C LEU A 926 2.57 11.71 3.22
N GLU A 927 3.11 10.49 3.18
CA GLU A 927 3.69 9.90 1.97
C GLU A 927 2.65 9.72 0.85
N ARG A 928 1.43 9.31 1.21
CA ARG A 928 0.33 9.14 0.24
C ARG A 928 -0.37 10.47 -0.11
N ARG A 929 -0.42 11.43 0.81
CA ARG A 929 -1.17 12.70 0.71
C ARG A 929 -0.31 13.96 1.00
N PRO A 930 0.82 14.19 0.29
CA PRO A 930 1.67 15.37 0.47
C PRO A 930 1.09 16.66 -0.16
N TYR A 931 -0.15 16.60 -0.66
CA TYR A 931 -0.94 17.74 -1.13
C TYR A 931 -2.04 18.15 -0.14
N GLU A 932 -2.16 17.45 1.00
CA GLU A 932 -3.07 17.79 2.11
C GLU A 932 -2.28 18.36 3.29
N PRO A 933 -2.59 19.58 3.78
CA PRO A 933 -1.90 20.18 4.92
C PRO A 933 -2.16 19.41 6.22
N HIS A 934 -3.33 18.78 6.34
CA HIS A 934 -3.70 17.90 7.46
C HIS A 934 -2.70 16.77 7.65
N SER A 935 -2.09 16.25 6.59
CA SER A 935 -1.07 15.20 6.68
C SER A 935 0.22 15.69 7.37
N TYR A 936 0.60 16.94 7.13
CA TYR A 936 1.73 17.58 7.81
C TYR A 936 1.37 17.92 9.27
N ARG A 937 0.17 18.52 9.48
CA ARG A 937 -0.32 18.94 10.80
C ARG A 937 -0.51 17.76 11.76
N ASP A 938 -1.15 16.67 11.34
CA ASP A 938 -1.44 15.56 12.23
C ASP A 938 -0.16 14.81 12.67
N LEU A 939 0.81 14.66 11.76
CA LEU A 939 2.15 14.20 12.10
C LEU A 939 2.86 15.14 13.08
N ALA A 940 2.75 16.46 12.88
CA ALA A 940 3.32 17.45 13.79
C ALA A 940 2.68 17.38 15.20
N ARG A 941 1.36 17.16 15.30
CA ARG A 941 0.63 16.95 16.57
C ARG A 941 1.08 15.69 17.30
N ALA A 942 1.41 14.61 16.58
CA ALA A 942 2.01 13.41 17.17
C ALA A 942 3.43 13.69 17.69
N LEU A 943 4.27 14.33 16.87
CA LEU A 943 5.65 14.68 17.22
C LEU A 943 5.74 15.65 18.40
N ILE A 944 4.77 16.55 18.59
CA ILE A 944 4.64 17.39 19.79
C ILE A 944 4.55 16.53 21.06
N LYS A 945 3.67 15.51 21.08
CA LYS A 945 3.55 14.60 22.24
C LYS A 945 4.84 13.82 22.49
N MET A 946 5.62 13.52 21.45
CA MET A 946 6.97 12.91 21.54
C MET A 946 8.09 13.91 21.88
N LYS A 947 7.77 15.20 22.12
CA LYS A 947 8.72 16.31 22.32
C LYS A 947 9.71 16.51 21.18
N ARG A 948 9.36 16.05 19.96
CA ARG A 948 10.16 16.16 18.72
C ARG A 948 9.97 17.53 18.05
N TYR A 949 10.13 18.60 18.82
CA TYR A 949 9.69 19.95 18.46
C TYR A 949 10.33 20.50 17.19
N GLY A 950 11.62 20.23 16.94
CA GLY A 950 12.31 20.68 15.72
C GLY A 950 11.73 20.08 14.42
N LEU A 951 11.32 18.81 14.46
CA LEU A 951 10.69 18.14 13.31
C LEU A 951 9.22 18.57 13.16
N ALA A 952 8.50 18.74 14.27
CA ALA A 952 7.16 19.31 14.26
C ALA A 952 7.15 20.74 13.68
N ALA A 953 8.13 21.58 14.01
CA ALA A 953 8.31 22.91 13.44
C ALA A 953 8.49 22.86 11.92
N ALA A 954 9.38 21.97 11.44
CA ALA A 954 9.60 21.79 10.00
C ALA A 954 8.32 21.39 9.23
N LEU A 955 7.42 20.61 9.85
CA LEU A 955 6.11 20.27 9.29
C LEU A 955 5.16 21.48 9.28
N TYR A 956 5.04 22.22 10.38
CA TYR A 956 4.21 23.44 10.44
C TYR A 956 4.69 24.52 9.46
N GLU A 957 6.00 24.69 9.27
CA GLU A 957 6.54 25.63 8.29
C GLU A 957 6.12 25.32 6.85
N VAL A 958 6.00 24.03 6.49
CA VAL A 958 5.45 23.61 5.18
C VAL A 958 3.95 23.90 5.10
N VAL A 959 3.19 23.76 6.20
CA VAL A 959 1.76 24.13 6.24
C VAL A 959 1.59 25.64 6.06
N ILE A 960 2.11 26.46 6.98
CA ILE A 960 1.84 27.91 6.99
C ILE A 960 2.43 28.64 5.78
N GLY A 961 3.46 28.06 5.16
CA GLY A 961 4.08 28.56 3.93
C GLY A 961 3.37 28.13 2.64
N GLY A 962 2.43 27.19 2.71
CA GLY A 962 1.70 26.64 1.57
C GLY A 962 0.44 27.42 1.19
N GLN A 963 0.23 27.59 -0.12
CA GLN A 963 -1.02 28.12 -0.70
C GLN A 963 -1.99 26.98 -1.01
N TRP A 964 -2.62 26.45 0.03
CA TRP A 964 -3.55 25.32 -0.08
C TRP A 964 -4.88 25.76 -0.69
N ARG A 965 -5.00 25.79 -2.03
CA ARG A 965 -6.22 26.23 -2.74
C ARG A 965 -7.53 25.64 -2.19
N ARG A 966 -7.51 24.38 -1.74
CA ARG A 966 -8.66 23.67 -1.15
C ARG A 966 -8.82 23.85 0.37
N PHE A 967 -7.75 24.18 1.08
CA PHE A 967 -7.69 24.11 2.55
C PHE A 967 -7.10 25.39 3.17
N ASN A 968 -7.27 26.54 2.50
CA ASN A 968 -6.65 27.82 2.83
C ASN A 968 -6.86 28.24 4.31
N GLN A 969 -8.02 27.91 4.87
CA GLN A 969 -8.41 28.18 6.25
C GLN A 969 -7.42 27.62 7.29
N ILE A 970 -6.84 26.42 7.05
CA ILE A 970 -6.00 25.70 8.04
C ILE A 970 -4.78 26.49 8.50
N ASN A 971 -4.27 27.42 7.68
CA ASN A 971 -3.06 28.18 7.97
C ASN A 971 -3.21 29.05 9.23
N VAL A 972 -4.43 29.45 9.60
CA VAL A 972 -4.71 30.19 10.85
C VAL A 972 -4.48 29.29 12.06
N VAL A 973 -5.17 28.14 12.12
CA VAL A 973 -5.04 27.17 13.21
C VAL A 973 -3.62 26.59 13.28
N ALA A 974 -2.97 26.34 12.14
CA ALA A 974 -1.60 25.85 12.08
C ALA A 974 -0.57 26.89 12.58
N ARG A 975 -0.76 28.20 12.35
CA ARG A 975 0.09 29.24 12.94
C ARG A 975 -0.07 29.28 14.46
N GLU A 976 -1.30 29.20 14.97
CA GLU A 976 -1.57 29.16 16.42
C GLU A 976 -0.97 27.91 17.09
N GLU A 977 -1.22 26.71 16.55
CA GLU A 977 -0.69 25.45 17.07
C GLU A 977 0.85 25.43 17.07
N TYR A 978 1.49 26.00 16.04
CA TYR A 978 2.94 26.15 15.98
C TYR A 978 3.44 27.17 17.02
N ALA A 979 2.79 28.31 17.18
CA ALA A 979 3.18 29.31 18.17
C ALA A 979 3.03 28.80 19.62
N LEU A 980 1.97 28.03 19.91
CA LEU A 980 1.78 27.30 21.18
C LEU A 980 2.90 26.25 21.39
N MET A 981 3.20 25.45 20.36
CA MET A 981 4.26 24.45 20.39
C MET A 981 5.64 25.08 20.67
N LEU A 982 5.94 26.24 20.07
CA LEU A 982 7.18 26.98 20.32
C LEU A 982 7.26 27.48 21.77
N GLN A 983 6.15 27.94 22.35
CA GLN A 983 6.12 28.27 23.79
C GLN A 983 6.36 27.04 24.66
N GLN A 984 5.76 25.89 24.33
CA GLN A 984 5.95 24.64 25.05
C GLN A 984 7.41 24.16 24.96
N ALA A 985 8.02 24.22 23.78
CA ALA A 985 9.41 23.85 23.54
C ALA A 985 10.38 24.74 24.35
N LEU A 986 10.21 26.06 24.29
CA LEU A 986 11.06 27.02 24.99
C LEU A 986 10.90 26.95 26.53
N LYS A 987 9.77 26.46 27.04
CA LYS A 987 9.54 26.17 28.48
C LYS A 987 9.96 24.75 28.90
N ALA A 988 10.42 23.89 27.99
CA ALA A 988 10.62 22.47 28.28
C ALA A 988 11.89 22.14 29.09
N ASN A 989 12.79 23.11 29.28
CA ASN A 989 14.13 22.93 29.85
C ASN A 989 14.82 21.67 29.27
N ASN A 990 15.41 20.81 30.12
CA ASN A 990 16.06 19.57 29.71
C ASN A 990 15.07 18.47 29.21
N GLY A 991 13.77 18.74 29.24
CA GLY A 991 12.72 17.80 28.84
C GLY A 991 12.71 17.44 27.35
N MET A 992 13.33 18.26 26.48
CA MET A 992 13.59 17.87 25.07
C MET A 992 14.81 16.95 24.97
N ALA A 993 15.93 17.31 25.60
CA ALA A 993 17.18 16.54 25.61
C ALA A 993 16.95 15.10 26.08
N LYS A 994 16.27 14.92 27.23
CA LYS A 994 15.93 13.60 27.79
C LYS A 994 15.00 12.77 26.86
N ALA A 995 14.13 13.42 26.08
CA ALA A 995 13.23 12.72 25.16
C ALA A 995 13.91 12.32 23.84
N LEU A 996 14.91 13.10 23.39
CA LEU A 996 15.72 12.82 22.22
C LEU A 996 16.91 11.88 22.50
N GLY A 997 17.32 11.73 23.76
CA GLY A 997 18.53 10.98 24.11
C GLY A 997 19.83 11.70 23.73
N VAL A 998 19.82 13.03 23.71
CA VAL A 998 20.97 13.87 23.29
C VAL A 998 21.42 14.83 24.38
N ASP A 999 22.62 15.36 24.23
CA ASP A 999 23.23 16.31 25.14
C ASP A 999 22.51 17.69 25.17
N ALA A 1000 22.77 18.45 26.22
CA ALA A 1000 22.16 19.76 26.44
C ALA A 1000 22.58 20.81 25.39
N SER A 1001 23.78 20.72 24.79
CA SER A 1001 24.22 21.66 23.76
C SER A 1001 23.44 21.44 22.45
N THR A 1002 23.20 20.18 22.07
CA THR A 1002 22.40 19.82 20.89
C THR A 1002 20.95 20.25 21.04
N ALA A 1003 20.34 20.00 22.21
CA ALA A 1003 19.00 20.54 22.50
C ALA A 1003 19.00 22.08 22.52
N GLY A 1004 20.06 22.72 23.05
CA GLY A 1004 20.23 24.17 23.10
C GLY A 1004 20.34 24.83 21.71
N ARG A 1005 21.04 24.20 20.75
CA ARG A 1005 21.10 24.66 19.35
C ARG A 1005 19.71 24.63 18.70
N ILE A 1006 18.98 23.52 18.85
CA ILE A 1006 17.60 23.38 18.34
C ILE A 1006 16.68 24.44 18.99
N LEU A 1007 16.75 24.64 20.30
CA LEU A 1007 15.97 25.65 21.01
C LEU A 1007 16.28 27.08 20.54
N ARG A 1008 17.55 27.39 20.26
CA ARG A 1008 17.96 28.69 19.68
C ARG A 1008 17.30 28.89 18.32
N ARG A 1009 17.43 27.92 17.40
CA ARG A 1009 16.73 27.98 16.10
C ARG A 1009 15.22 28.17 16.25
N LEU A 1010 14.57 27.45 17.17
CA LEU A 1010 13.14 27.59 17.41
C LEU A 1010 12.76 28.98 17.95
N LYS A 1011 13.60 29.60 18.80
CA LYS A 1011 13.44 31.01 19.22
C LYS A 1011 13.56 31.96 18.01
N ASP A 1012 14.54 31.75 17.15
CA ASP A 1012 14.76 32.56 15.94
C ASP A 1012 13.57 32.44 14.98
N ARG A 1013 13.07 31.21 14.72
CA ARG A 1013 11.87 30.97 13.89
C ARG A 1013 10.63 31.63 14.48
N LYS A 1014 10.43 31.61 15.81
CA LYS A 1014 9.31 32.28 16.47
C LYS A 1014 9.28 33.79 16.17
N SER A 1015 10.45 34.43 16.25
CA SER A 1015 10.61 35.86 15.95
C SER A 1015 10.38 36.15 14.46
N LEU A 1016 11.16 35.49 13.58
CA LEU A 1016 11.16 35.70 12.12
C LEU A 1016 9.82 35.42 11.43
N LEU A 1017 8.93 34.64 12.05
CA LEU A 1017 7.62 34.28 11.51
C LEU A 1017 6.46 35.05 12.16
N GLY A 1018 6.73 35.93 13.13
CA GLY A 1018 5.71 36.69 13.86
C GLY A 1018 4.72 35.78 14.61
N LEU A 1019 5.23 34.79 15.34
CA LEU A 1019 4.40 33.74 15.97
C LEU A 1019 3.99 34.10 17.40
N THR A 1020 2.92 34.89 17.49
CA THR A 1020 2.18 35.24 18.72
C THR A 1020 1.16 34.16 19.10
N VAL A 1021 0.67 34.20 20.34
CA VAL A 1021 -0.47 33.42 20.82
C VAL A 1021 -1.32 34.32 21.70
N ASP A 1022 -2.58 34.51 21.35
CA ASP A 1022 -3.53 35.27 22.17
C ASP A 1022 -3.91 34.50 23.44
N ARG A 1023 -4.08 35.19 24.57
CA ARG A 1023 -4.42 34.58 25.86
C ARG A 1023 -5.91 34.24 25.96
N SER A 1024 -6.34 33.27 25.16
CA SER A 1024 -7.71 32.73 25.20
C SER A 1024 -7.83 31.63 26.27
N LYS A 1025 -8.74 31.81 27.24
CA LYS A 1025 -8.93 30.87 28.37
C LYS A 1025 -9.56 29.54 27.94
N LEU A 1026 -10.50 29.57 26.99
CA LEU A 1026 -11.09 28.36 26.43
C LEU A 1026 -10.84 28.31 24.93
N ARG A 1027 -10.44 27.14 24.42
CA ARG A 1027 -10.37 26.82 22.99
C ARG A 1027 -10.95 25.43 22.76
N VAL A 1028 -11.71 25.28 21.68
CA VAL A 1028 -12.26 24.00 21.23
C VAL A 1028 -11.99 23.89 19.73
N THR A 1029 -11.38 22.78 19.29
CA THR A 1029 -11.21 22.47 17.86
C THR A 1029 -11.66 21.06 17.55
N VAL A 1030 -12.43 20.92 16.47
CA VAL A 1030 -12.80 19.64 15.88
C VAL A 1030 -12.06 19.45 14.55
N THR A 1031 -11.70 18.21 14.23
CA THR A 1031 -11.12 17.79 12.94
C THR A 1031 -11.53 16.34 12.69
N TRP A 1032 -11.66 15.88 11.45
CA TRP A 1032 -12.29 14.59 11.14
C TRP A 1032 -11.60 13.80 10.03
N ASN A 1033 -11.88 12.49 9.96
CA ASN A 1033 -11.18 11.53 9.08
C ASN A 1033 -11.71 11.46 7.63
N THR A 1034 -12.94 11.89 7.37
CA THR A 1034 -13.65 11.77 6.09
C THR A 1034 -13.57 13.05 5.26
N ASP A 1035 -13.60 12.92 3.93
CA ASP A 1035 -13.45 14.05 3.01
C ASP A 1035 -14.79 14.51 2.42
N ASN A 1036 -14.90 15.80 2.05
CA ASN A 1036 -16.15 16.45 1.61
C ASN A 1036 -17.30 16.31 2.63
N THR A 1037 -16.95 16.30 3.93
CA THR A 1037 -17.88 16.19 5.05
C THR A 1037 -18.18 17.56 5.68
N ASP A 1038 -19.39 17.70 6.20
CA ASP A 1038 -19.98 18.95 6.70
C ASP A 1038 -20.31 18.78 8.20
N ILE A 1039 -19.46 19.36 9.08
CA ILE A 1039 -19.57 19.23 10.56
C ILE A 1039 -19.38 20.58 11.25
N ASP A 1040 -20.47 21.15 11.79
CA ASP A 1040 -20.38 22.34 12.64
C ASP A 1040 -19.82 21.99 14.03
N LEU A 1041 -19.00 22.89 14.57
CA LEU A 1041 -18.76 23.04 16.01
C LEU A 1041 -19.77 24.01 16.64
N TRP A 1042 -20.63 23.50 17.52
CA TRP A 1042 -21.52 24.32 18.37
C TRP A 1042 -20.99 24.35 19.80
N VAL A 1043 -20.92 25.55 20.39
CA VAL A 1043 -20.55 25.72 21.81
C VAL A 1043 -21.58 26.59 22.50
N GLU A 1044 -22.29 26.02 23.48
CA GLU A 1044 -23.15 26.75 24.39
C GLU A 1044 -22.33 27.18 25.61
N GLU A 1045 -22.38 28.47 25.95
CA GLU A 1045 -21.67 29.11 27.05
C GLU A 1045 -22.49 29.07 28.36
N PRO A 1046 -21.87 29.31 29.54
CA PRO A 1046 -22.57 29.33 30.83
C PRO A 1046 -23.77 30.29 30.91
N GLY A 1047 -23.78 31.36 30.13
CA GLY A 1047 -24.92 32.29 29.99
C GLY A 1047 -26.03 31.82 29.04
N GLY A 1048 -26.03 30.54 28.62
CA GLY A 1048 -27.02 29.96 27.71
C GLY A 1048 -26.85 30.30 26.23
N GLN A 1049 -26.04 31.31 25.88
CA GLN A 1049 -25.80 31.70 24.49
C GLN A 1049 -25.01 30.64 23.72
N ARG A 1050 -25.40 30.39 22.45
CA ARG A 1050 -24.72 29.44 21.55
C ARG A 1050 -23.84 30.18 20.53
N CYS A 1051 -22.58 29.76 20.43
CA CYS A 1051 -21.68 30.06 19.32
C CYS A 1051 -21.77 28.93 18.28
N TRP A 1052 -22.05 29.26 17.01
CA TRP A 1052 -22.26 28.33 15.88
C TRP A 1052 -22.21 29.09 14.54
N TYR A 1053 -22.32 28.41 13.38
CA TYR A 1053 -22.12 29.05 12.06
C TYR A 1053 -22.99 30.29 11.79
N ARG A 1054 -24.23 30.37 12.31
CA ARG A 1054 -25.06 31.59 12.17
C ARG A 1054 -24.72 32.68 13.19
N GLN A 1055 -24.19 32.30 14.35
CA GLN A 1055 -23.85 33.21 15.44
C GLN A 1055 -22.39 32.97 15.85
N LYS A 1056 -21.46 33.45 15.01
CA LYS A 1056 -20.02 33.20 15.15
C LYS A 1056 -19.36 34.03 16.27
N ARG A 1057 -20.13 34.80 17.04
CA ARG A 1057 -19.69 35.63 18.17
C ARG A 1057 -20.73 35.62 19.29
N THR A 1058 -20.29 35.62 20.54
CA THR A 1058 -21.13 35.71 21.74
C THR A 1058 -20.85 36.98 22.54
N GLN A 1059 -21.78 37.37 23.42
CA GLN A 1059 -21.66 38.54 24.30
C GLN A 1059 -20.51 38.38 25.30
N SER A 1060 -20.20 37.15 25.72
CA SER A 1060 -19.08 36.87 26.61
C SER A 1060 -17.70 36.97 25.93
N GLY A 1061 -17.63 37.20 24.61
CA GLY A 1061 -16.37 37.27 23.87
C GLY A 1061 -15.86 35.91 23.35
N GLY A 1062 -16.77 34.94 23.18
CA GLY A 1062 -16.56 33.73 22.40
C GLY A 1062 -16.65 34.01 20.90
N VAL A 1063 -15.83 33.31 20.11
CA VAL A 1063 -15.71 33.49 18.66
C VAL A 1063 -15.50 32.12 18.00
N LEU A 1064 -16.35 31.79 17.02
CA LEU A 1064 -16.10 30.70 16.07
C LEU A 1064 -15.32 31.30 14.90
N LEU A 1065 -14.02 30.99 14.78
CA LEU A 1065 -13.13 31.63 13.82
C LEU A 1065 -13.52 31.32 12.36
N GLN A 1066 -13.92 30.08 12.11
CA GLN A 1066 -13.96 29.45 10.80
C GLN A 1066 -15.08 28.41 10.74
N ASP A 1067 -15.52 28.16 9.51
CA ASP A 1067 -16.72 27.43 9.11
C ASP A 1067 -16.30 26.59 7.90
N VAL A 1068 -16.30 25.27 8.07
CA VAL A 1068 -15.55 24.32 7.24
C VAL A 1068 -16.47 23.21 6.72
N THR A 1069 -17.47 23.63 5.95
CA THR A 1069 -18.43 22.78 5.18
C THR A 1069 -17.78 21.81 4.16
N TRP A 1070 -16.44 21.81 4.02
CA TRP A 1070 -15.71 20.93 3.10
C TRP A 1070 -14.31 20.55 3.63
N GLY A 1071 -13.93 19.27 3.51
CA GLY A 1071 -12.58 18.78 3.83
C GLY A 1071 -12.57 17.96 5.12
N TYR A 1072 -11.60 18.23 5.99
CA TYR A 1072 -11.29 17.49 7.23
C TYR A 1072 -11.37 18.39 8.50
N GLY A 1073 -12.04 19.54 8.41
CA GLY A 1073 -11.88 20.66 9.33
C GLY A 1073 -10.52 21.36 9.14
N PRO A 1074 -9.87 21.89 10.18
CA PRO A 1074 -10.38 22.03 11.55
C PRO A 1074 -11.30 23.25 11.70
N GLU A 1075 -12.36 23.11 12.49
CA GLU A 1075 -13.04 24.29 13.05
C GLU A 1075 -12.41 24.68 14.38
N ARG A 1076 -12.50 25.96 14.77
CA ARG A 1076 -11.98 26.50 16.03
C ARG A 1076 -12.97 27.49 16.63
N TYR A 1077 -13.46 27.17 17.81
CA TYR A 1077 -14.04 28.13 18.75
C TYR A 1077 -12.97 28.53 19.77
N GLU A 1078 -12.91 29.82 20.11
CA GLU A 1078 -12.16 30.33 21.26
C GLU A 1078 -13.00 31.30 22.09
N ASN A 1079 -12.66 31.50 23.36
CA ASN A 1079 -13.22 32.56 24.20
C ASN A 1079 -12.11 33.13 25.09
N LYS A 1080 -11.96 34.47 25.06
CA LYS A 1080 -10.87 35.17 25.74
C LYS A 1080 -11.16 35.49 27.20
N SER A 1081 -12.40 35.84 27.54
CA SER A 1081 -12.79 36.07 28.94
C SER A 1081 -12.94 34.77 29.72
N GLY A 1082 -13.45 33.72 29.06
CA GLY A 1082 -13.68 32.39 29.61
C GLY A 1082 -14.49 32.42 30.91
N PRO A 1083 -15.79 32.77 30.87
CA PRO A 1083 -16.64 32.75 32.06
C PRO A 1083 -16.63 31.36 32.72
N LYS A 1084 -16.63 31.35 34.06
CA LYS A 1084 -16.75 30.11 34.85
C LYS A 1084 -18.16 29.53 34.69
N GLY A 1085 -18.26 28.21 34.59
CA GLY A 1085 -19.54 27.50 34.54
C GLY A 1085 -19.52 26.32 33.56
N ARG A 1086 -20.71 25.78 33.29
CA ARG A 1086 -20.91 24.65 32.37
C ARG A 1086 -20.98 25.15 30.92
N TYR A 1087 -20.13 24.60 30.06
CA TYR A 1087 -20.26 24.71 28.61
C TYR A 1087 -20.86 23.41 28.06
N ALA A 1088 -21.62 23.48 26.97
CA ALA A 1088 -22.01 22.30 26.19
C ALA A 1088 -21.44 22.38 24.78
N ILE A 1089 -20.46 21.51 24.50
CA ILE A 1089 -19.84 21.36 23.19
C ILE A 1089 -20.61 20.29 22.44
N LYS A 1090 -21.15 20.63 21.27
CA LYS A 1090 -21.93 19.75 20.40
C LYS A 1090 -21.35 19.80 19.00
N LEU A 1091 -21.45 18.70 18.27
CA LEU A 1091 -21.11 18.64 16.85
C LEU A 1091 -22.38 18.33 16.06
N GLN A 1092 -22.65 19.08 14.99
CA GLN A 1092 -23.77 18.77 14.09
C GLN A 1092 -23.22 18.24 12.77
N PHE A 1093 -23.55 16.99 12.46
CA PHE A 1093 -23.23 16.35 11.19
C PHE A 1093 -24.41 16.53 10.23
N TYR A 1094 -24.31 17.47 9.28
CA TYR A 1094 -25.32 17.65 8.24
C TYR A 1094 -25.19 16.61 7.14
N GLY A 1095 -24.01 15.99 7.02
CA GLY A 1095 -23.76 14.85 6.16
C GLY A 1095 -22.39 14.88 5.51
N HIS A 1096 -22.21 14.00 4.52
CA HIS A 1096 -21.09 14.06 3.61
C HIS A 1096 -21.60 14.18 2.17
N ARG A 1097 -20.92 15.01 1.35
CA ARG A 1097 -21.21 15.15 -0.09
C ARG A 1097 -20.48 14.08 -0.91
N SER A 1098 -20.23 12.92 -0.29
CA SER A 1098 -19.59 11.77 -0.90
C SER A 1098 -20.56 10.99 -1.80
N ASN A 1099 -20.08 10.62 -2.98
CA ASN A 1099 -20.78 9.73 -3.91
C ASN A 1099 -20.64 8.25 -3.50
N VAL A 1100 -19.89 7.97 -2.43
CA VAL A 1100 -19.83 6.69 -1.73
C VAL A 1100 -20.81 6.74 -0.55
N LEU A 1101 -21.67 5.73 -0.44
CA LEU A 1101 -22.56 5.45 0.68
C LEU A 1101 -21.75 5.07 1.94
N GLY A 1102 -22.32 5.21 3.14
CA GLY A 1102 -21.72 4.71 4.40
C GLY A 1102 -20.25 5.01 4.65
N ASN A 1103 -19.91 6.27 4.95
CA ASN A 1103 -18.60 6.63 5.49
C ASN A 1103 -18.73 6.90 7.00
N GLU A 1104 -18.07 6.10 7.84
CA GLU A 1104 -17.99 6.34 9.28
C GLU A 1104 -17.15 7.59 9.60
N THR A 1105 -17.82 8.75 9.60
CA THR A 1105 -17.26 10.04 9.99
C THR A 1105 -16.98 10.08 11.49
N HIS A 1106 -15.69 10.16 11.83
CA HIS A 1106 -15.20 10.29 13.19
C HIS A 1106 -14.55 11.66 13.39
N ALA A 1107 -15.01 12.37 14.42
CA ALA A 1107 -14.56 13.72 14.75
C ALA A 1107 -13.70 13.71 16.04
N HIS A 1108 -12.44 14.14 15.93
CA HIS A 1108 -11.53 14.33 17.05
C HIS A 1108 -11.67 15.76 17.60
N VAL A 1109 -12.28 15.90 18.77
CA VAL A 1109 -12.34 17.19 19.49
C VAL A 1109 -11.11 17.37 20.38
N THR A 1110 -10.52 18.58 20.34
CA THR A 1110 -9.41 19.02 21.20
C THR A 1110 -9.90 20.22 22.02
N ILE A 1111 -10.02 20.06 23.33
CA ILE A 1111 -10.36 21.14 24.27
C ILE A 1111 -9.08 21.59 24.97
N ILE A 1112 -8.85 22.90 25.06
CA ILE A 1112 -7.76 23.50 25.83
C ILE A 1112 -8.38 24.52 26.77
N VAL A 1113 -8.13 24.34 28.08
CA VAL A 1113 -8.50 25.29 29.13
C VAL A 1113 -7.21 25.84 29.73
N ASN A 1114 -7.06 27.17 29.73
CA ASN A 1114 -5.97 27.89 30.37
C ASN A 1114 -6.53 28.61 31.60
N ALA A 1115 -5.80 28.55 32.72
CA ALA A 1115 -6.08 29.31 33.94
C ALA A 1115 -5.75 30.82 33.79
#